data_AF-A0AAQ3X3Z3-F1
#
_entry.id   AF-A0AAQ3X3Z3-F1
#
_cell.length_a   1.000
_cell.length_b   1.000
_cell.length_c   1.000
_cell.angle_alpha   90.00
_cell.angle_beta   90.00
_cell.angle_gamma   90.00
#
_symmetry.space_group_name_H-M   'P 1'
#
loop_
_entity.id
_entity.type
_entity.pdbx_description
1 polymer ?
#
loop_
_entity_poly.entity_id
_entity_poly.type
_entity_poly.pdbx_seq_one_letter_code
_entity_poly.pdbx_strand_id
1 'polypeptide(L)'
;MDKSWINSRPFGKAHLDGVSEFMKLVSEKFDEDAQILCPCRRCLNRVRCHKGQVEDHLLLHGMASTYTNWIYHGEGSEPEINEVAANEDEEIGFNEDVGLNQGGEEDPDDDRLPDMVHELFNAEDEGPAKKAMFVVLLEEMKKELGPGSPYTRFAFVVRLLHIKSFYRINNVAFKAIVTLLSSAFPECSIPSSYQEAKKLIRALGLGYVSIHVCPNNCVLFRKDYEKYDNCPVCHASRWKDTNGKTKVPQKVLRHFPILPRLKRIFCSKTLSELARWHKMKRKPVENELTHPADGEAWKDFDNKYGWFAKDARNIRLGLATDGFNPFGKMSASYSMWPVFLISYNFPPWECMEQSNFMMGLLIPGKESPGKDIDVFLEPLVEELLELWKGVRTMDALTGKSFDLHAAVIWCIHDYPALSTLSGRVTKGYYACVYCDKNPCSTKIRNKICYIGHRRWFQIDHPWRKSREFNGKIEACDKPQEFSAEELMEQLEWVKDVRPGKHPESKKRKRGAIDGQCWKRRSCLWDLPCWSSLKLRHNLDVMHIEKNICEYILGTFLGIVGKTKDTIASRLDLEDMGIRKKLHLKREGDSYSVPNAPYVMDKTQKIAFCEFLRSVKFLDGYASNLATCISADGCNLQGLKTHDCHILLQRIIPAAVRGIMQKDMYEALAELGIFFQQLCAKTLKLDVLHRMKKDIPIILCKLEKIFPPSFFDVMLHLAIHLPDEAILRGPVQYGWMYSVERRLLTLKRFVRNMARPEGSIAEAYVANECLNACSRYFDDIDTRHNRDGRNRERADSLEGDLSVFQHGVDLIGGYTITYLEKDYDKMVWYVLNNCEEAEPYMDAYQHVSYLLVQVARRKFIIREEVNDGLYALASQPDLRVKVFSACLVGGIRFHTVDREKNRRTQNSEVMTEGTHNEEYVDFYGSVKDIIQLRYNSDSSCERTVVLFRCDWYDTDDGKKTRMKYDGYMRSINQGRCWFKNDPFILATQATKVFYLDDTKHEGSWKVVQKFQHRHLWSVAEHERDTDIQLSYQDDECVGSEVQLSEQNLDFDLDSGVSPLTVEATIVDQLRRQRDMEEELEENDSSDSEDETEWQYASDCDEGSAIRENQDNEEDSDGD
;
A
#
# COMPACT_ATOMS: atom_id res chain seq x y z
N MET A 1 -41.10 -40.63 -7.69
CA MET A 1 -40.25 -41.25 -6.66
C MET A 1 -39.54 -40.11 -5.94
N ASP A 2 -39.35 -40.19 -4.62
CA ASP A 2 -38.51 -39.21 -3.92
C ASP A 2 -37.07 -39.36 -4.46
N LYS A 3 -36.42 -38.25 -4.78
CA LYS A 3 -35.06 -38.21 -5.35
C LYS A 3 -34.08 -37.50 -4.43
N SER A 4 -34.56 -36.99 -3.29
CA SER A 4 -33.73 -36.36 -2.26
C SER A 4 -32.65 -37.32 -1.73
N TRP A 5 -32.92 -38.63 -1.75
CA TRP A 5 -31.99 -39.67 -1.34
C TRP A 5 -30.69 -39.71 -2.18
N ILE A 6 -30.70 -39.21 -3.42
CA ILE A 6 -29.50 -39.12 -4.29
C ILE A 6 -28.40 -38.25 -3.64
N ASN A 7 -28.83 -37.25 -2.85
CA ASN A 7 -27.95 -36.37 -2.06
C ASN A 7 -27.91 -36.75 -0.58
N SER A 8 -28.60 -37.82 -0.17
CA SER A 8 -28.57 -38.31 1.19
C SER A 8 -27.28 -39.08 1.49
N ARG A 9 -26.97 -39.22 2.78
CA ARG A 9 -25.77 -39.90 3.27
C ARG A 9 -25.77 -41.38 2.81
N PRO A 10 -24.74 -41.84 2.07
CA PRO A 10 -24.61 -43.24 1.68
C PRO A 10 -24.69 -44.20 2.88
N PHE A 11 -25.35 -45.34 2.70
CA PHE A 11 -25.73 -46.31 3.75
C PHE A 11 -26.62 -45.76 4.89
N GLY A 12 -27.01 -44.49 4.85
CA GLY A 12 -28.11 -43.97 5.67
C GLY A 12 -29.42 -44.61 5.26
N LYS A 13 -30.40 -44.64 6.18
CA LYS A 13 -31.70 -45.25 5.91
C LYS A 13 -32.36 -44.69 4.64
N ALA A 14 -32.32 -43.37 4.46
CA ALA A 14 -32.84 -42.71 3.25
C ALA A 14 -32.11 -43.15 1.96
N HIS A 15 -30.79 -43.35 1.99
CA HIS A 15 -30.02 -43.82 0.84
C HIS A 15 -30.30 -45.28 0.51
N LEU A 16 -30.35 -46.15 1.52
CA LEU A 16 -30.64 -47.58 1.34
C LEU A 16 -32.06 -47.80 0.80
N ASP A 17 -33.03 -47.11 1.40
CA ASP A 17 -34.43 -47.15 0.97
C ASP A 17 -34.54 -46.59 -0.47
N GLY A 18 -33.86 -45.48 -0.75
CA GLY A 18 -33.82 -44.85 -2.07
C GLY A 18 -33.17 -45.70 -3.18
N VAL A 19 -32.04 -46.36 -2.90
CA VAL A 19 -31.39 -47.30 -3.83
C VAL A 19 -32.30 -48.50 -4.08
N SER A 20 -32.95 -49.03 -3.03
CA SER A 20 -33.89 -50.14 -3.17
C SER A 20 -35.10 -49.77 -4.04
N GLU A 21 -35.68 -48.58 -3.82
CA GLU A 21 -36.76 -48.06 -4.65
C GLU A 21 -36.33 -47.86 -6.11
N PHE A 22 -35.14 -47.30 -6.35
CA PHE A 22 -34.59 -47.14 -7.69
C PHE A 22 -34.39 -48.48 -8.40
N MET A 23 -33.79 -49.45 -7.72
CA MET A 23 -33.54 -50.79 -8.28
C MET A 23 -34.84 -51.55 -8.55
N LYS A 24 -35.90 -51.29 -7.77
CA LYS A 24 -37.24 -51.79 -8.04
C LYS A 24 -37.80 -51.23 -9.35
N LEU A 25 -37.69 -49.92 -9.58
CA LEU A 25 -38.13 -49.28 -10.82
C LEU A 25 -37.32 -49.73 -12.05
N VAL A 26 -36.02 -49.94 -11.89
CA VAL A 26 -35.17 -50.55 -12.92
C VAL A 26 -35.62 -51.99 -13.21
N SER A 27 -35.99 -52.76 -12.18
CA SER A 27 -36.41 -54.15 -12.35
C SER A 27 -37.79 -54.29 -13.00
N GLU A 28 -38.65 -53.28 -12.87
CA GLU A 28 -39.95 -53.20 -13.55
C GLU A 28 -39.82 -52.90 -15.07
N LYS A 29 -38.68 -52.36 -15.52
CA LYS A 29 -38.50 -51.88 -16.91
C LYS A 29 -37.45 -52.62 -17.74
N PHE A 30 -36.54 -53.34 -17.10
CA PHE A 30 -35.47 -54.08 -17.75
C PHE A 30 -35.53 -55.54 -17.30
N ASP A 31 -35.14 -56.50 -18.14
CA ASP A 31 -35.11 -57.93 -17.79
C ASP A 31 -33.99 -58.26 -16.78
N GLU A 32 -34.08 -59.36 -16.01
CA GLU A 32 -33.10 -59.72 -14.97
C GLU A 32 -31.65 -59.83 -15.49
N ASP A 33 -31.45 -60.34 -16.70
CA ASP A 33 -30.13 -60.50 -17.32
C ASP A 33 -29.65 -59.25 -18.08
N ALA A 34 -30.46 -58.18 -18.14
CA ALA A 34 -30.15 -56.99 -18.92
C ALA A 34 -28.96 -56.22 -18.31
N GLN A 35 -28.03 -55.83 -19.19
CA GLN A 35 -26.98 -54.87 -18.82
C GLN A 35 -27.50 -53.45 -19.02
N ILE A 36 -27.58 -52.70 -17.91
CA ILE A 36 -28.07 -51.33 -17.87
C ILE A 36 -26.91 -50.36 -17.63
N LEU A 37 -27.07 -49.10 -18.04
CA LEU A 37 -26.06 -48.08 -17.81
C LEU A 37 -26.00 -47.75 -16.32
N CYS A 38 -24.87 -48.01 -15.66
CA CYS A 38 -24.77 -47.80 -14.21
C CYS A 38 -24.77 -46.29 -13.87
N PRO A 39 -25.76 -45.76 -13.12
CA PRO A 39 -25.87 -44.34 -12.79
C PRO A 39 -25.04 -43.93 -11.58
N CYS A 40 -24.19 -44.82 -11.04
CA CYS A 40 -23.37 -44.48 -9.88
C CYS A 40 -22.35 -43.38 -10.22
N ARG A 41 -21.83 -42.71 -9.18
CA ARG A 41 -20.85 -41.62 -9.34
C ARG A 41 -19.58 -42.04 -10.06
N ARG A 42 -19.26 -43.34 -10.07
CA ARG A 42 -18.10 -43.93 -10.76
C ARG A 42 -18.37 -44.30 -12.22
N CYS A 43 -19.61 -44.63 -12.58
CA CYS A 43 -19.93 -45.11 -13.93
C CYS A 43 -20.67 -44.08 -14.77
N LEU A 44 -21.36 -43.12 -14.16
CA LEU A 44 -22.02 -41.96 -14.77
C LEU A 44 -22.83 -42.27 -16.03
N ASN A 45 -23.57 -43.38 -16.01
CA ASN A 45 -24.35 -43.90 -17.14
C ASN A 45 -23.53 -44.18 -18.41
N ARG A 46 -22.23 -44.48 -18.29
CA ARG A 46 -21.34 -44.78 -19.43
C ARG A 46 -20.94 -46.25 -19.52
N VAL A 47 -21.03 -46.98 -18.41
CA VAL A 47 -20.67 -48.40 -18.33
C VAL A 47 -21.94 -49.22 -18.20
N ARG A 48 -22.09 -50.25 -19.02
CA ARG A 48 -23.18 -51.22 -18.92
C ARG A 48 -22.80 -52.32 -17.94
N CYS A 49 -23.58 -52.48 -16.88
CA CYS A 49 -23.37 -53.45 -15.82
C CYS A 49 -24.66 -54.26 -15.60
N HIS A 50 -24.53 -55.47 -15.06
CA HIS A 50 -25.69 -56.24 -14.62
C HIS A 50 -26.33 -55.57 -13.40
N LYS A 51 -27.65 -55.75 -13.21
CA LYS A 51 -28.42 -55.08 -12.15
C LYS A 51 -27.80 -55.23 -10.75
N GLY A 52 -27.35 -56.44 -10.38
CA GLY A 52 -26.69 -56.66 -9.08
C GLY A 52 -25.41 -55.84 -8.91
N GLN A 53 -24.60 -55.69 -9.96
CA GLN A 53 -23.41 -54.83 -9.93
C GLN A 53 -23.77 -53.35 -9.87
N VAL A 54 -24.89 -52.94 -10.48
CA VAL A 54 -25.38 -51.56 -10.44
C VAL A 54 -25.86 -51.21 -9.03
N GLU A 55 -26.57 -52.13 -8.37
CA GLU A 55 -26.99 -52.00 -6.97
C GLU A 55 -25.78 -51.88 -6.05
N ASP A 56 -24.80 -52.79 -6.17
CA ASP A 56 -23.55 -52.74 -5.42
C ASP A 56 -22.83 -51.39 -5.62
N HIS A 57 -22.73 -50.94 -6.87
CA HIS A 57 -22.11 -49.65 -7.21
C HIS A 57 -22.87 -48.44 -6.65
N LEU A 58 -24.20 -48.48 -6.60
CA LEU A 58 -25.02 -47.40 -6.02
C LEU A 58 -24.96 -47.39 -4.50
N LEU A 59 -24.83 -48.55 -3.87
CA LEU A 59 -24.58 -48.67 -2.44
C LEU A 59 -23.17 -48.16 -2.09
N LEU A 60 -22.15 -48.58 -2.83
CA LEU A 60 -20.74 -48.26 -2.57
C LEU A 60 -20.33 -46.84 -2.97
N HIS A 61 -20.82 -46.33 -4.10
CA HIS A 61 -20.37 -45.06 -4.69
C HIS A 61 -21.47 -44.00 -4.76
N GLY A 62 -22.71 -44.32 -4.38
CA GLY A 62 -23.85 -43.42 -4.51
C GLY A 62 -24.28 -43.16 -5.96
N MET A 63 -25.48 -42.62 -6.14
CA MET A 63 -25.97 -42.17 -7.46
C MET A 63 -25.36 -40.82 -7.84
N ALA A 64 -25.14 -40.58 -9.14
CA ALA A 64 -24.70 -39.29 -9.66
C ALA A 64 -25.71 -38.18 -9.31
N SER A 65 -25.26 -37.13 -8.62
CA SER A 65 -26.13 -36.09 -8.04
C SER A 65 -26.92 -35.28 -9.06
N THR A 66 -26.47 -35.21 -10.31
CA THR A 66 -27.20 -34.52 -11.39
C THR A 66 -28.06 -35.46 -12.22
N TYR A 67 -28.00 -36.77 -11.97
CA TYR A 67 -28.83 -37.74 -12.66
C TYR A 67 -30.20 -37.80 -11.98
N THR A 68 -30.86 -36.66 -11.94
CA THR A 68 -32.18 -36.47 -11.34
C THR A 68 -33.30 -36.84 -12.31
N ASN A 69 -33.04 -36.83 -13.62
CA ASN A 69 -33.93 -37.38 -14.64
C ASN A 69 -33.39 -38.73 -15.11
N TRP A 70 -34.10 -39.81 -14.81
CA TRP A 70 -33.66 -41.17 -15.07
C TRP A 70 -33.94 -41.60 -16.52
N ILE A 71 -33.50 -40.77 -17.48
CA ILE A 71 -33.75 -40.92 -18.92
C ILE A 71 -33.25 -42.25 -19.50
N TYR A 72 -32.19 -42.80 -18.93
CA TYR A 72 -31.61 -44.11 -19.31
C TYR A 72 -32.26 -45.28 -18.56
N HIS A 73 -33.09 -44.99 -17.56
CA HIS A 73 -33.81 -45.97 -16.74
C HIS A 73 -35.33 -45.78 -16.82
N GLY A 74 -35.79 -45.13 -17.89
CA GLY A 74 -37.18 -45.11 -18.32
C GLY A 74 -38.04 -43.96 -17.79
N GLU A 75 -37.48 -42.89 -17.23
CA GLU A 75 -38.22 -41.62 -17.09
C GLU A 75 -38.22 -40.87 -18.44
N GLY A 76 -39.39 -40.39 -18.89
CA GLY A 76 -39.55 -39.72 -20.18
C GLY A 76 -38.79 -38.38 -20.24
N SER A 77 -38.21 -38.07 -21.40
CA SER A 77 -37.53 -36.80 -21.66
C SER A 77 -38.53 -35.72 -22.11
N GLU A 78 -38.76 -34.68 -21.32
CA GLU A 78 -39.19 -33.39 -21.86
C GLU A 78 -37.94 -32.55 -22.18
N PRO A 79 -37.87 -31.90 -23.36
CA PRO A 79 -36.73 -31.07 -23.72
C PRO A 79 -36.93 -29.65 -23.18
N GLU A 80 -36.32 -29.31 -22.04
CA GLU A 80 -36.01 -27.91 -21.76
C GLU A 80 -34.66 -27.57 -22.38
N ILE A 81 -34.74 -27.02 -23.59
CA ILE A 81 -33.63 -26.30 -24.22
C ILE A 81 -33.56 -24.93 -23.54
N ASN A 82 -32.64 -24.75 -22.59
CA ASN A 82 -32.18 -23.43 -22.20
C ASN A 82 -30.93 -23.09 -23.02
N GLU A 83 -31.14 -22.58 -24.23
CA GLU A 83 -30.14 -21.79 -24.95
C GLU A 83 -29.91 -20.50 -24.16
N VAL A 84 -28.80 -20.43 -23.42
CA VAL A 84 -28.29 -19.15 -22.93
C VAL A 84 -27.60 -18.47 -24.12
N ALA A 85 -28.32 -17.56 -24.77
CA ALA A 85 -27.76 -16.65 -25.75
C ALA A 85 -26.68 -15.80 -25.06
N ALA A 86 -25.43 -15.95 -25.54
CA ALA A 86 -24.36 -15.02 -25.23
C ALA A 86 -24.64 -13.72 -26.00
N ASN A 87 -25.10 -12.69 -25.30
CA ASN A 87 -25.10 -11.33 -25.83
C ASN A 87 -23.68 -10.78 -25.71
N GLU A 88 -23.05 -10.58 -26.87
CA GLU A 88 -21.95 -9.64 -27.06
C GLU A 88 -22.54 -8.24 -26.99
N ASP A 89 -22.06 -7.41 -26.05
CA ASP A 89 -22.12 -5.96 -26.18
C ASP A 89 -20.73 -5.40 -25.83
N GLU A 90 -20.11 -4.82 -26.85
CA GLU A 90 -18.87 -4.04 -26.77
C GLU A 90 -19.12 -2.64 -26.17
N GLU A 91 -18.19 -2.24 -25.30
CA GLU A 91 -17.70 -0.88 -25.03
C GLU A 91 -18.66 0.32 -24.94
N ILE A 92 -18.87 0.82 -23.71
CA ILE A 92 -18.74 2.25 -23.39
C ILE A 92 -17.97 2.40 -22.07
N GLY A 93 -16.76 2.97 -22.15
CA GLY A 93 -15.86 3.16 -21.02
C GLY A 93 -16.38 4.16 -19.99
N PHE A 94 -16.83 3.64 -18.84
CA PHE A 94 -16.85 4.36 -17.57
C PHE A 94 -16.17 3.48 -16.51
N ASN A 95 -15.21 4.05 -15.78
CA ASN A 95 -14.56 3.40 -14.63
C ASN A 95 -15.60 3.06 -13.56
N GLU A 96 -16.09 1.82 -13.53
CA GLU A 96 -16.80 1.22 -12.40
C GLU A 96 -16.89 -0.31 -12.55
N ASP A 97 -16.02 -1.05 -11.83
CA ASP A 97 -16.25 -2.47 -11.50
C ASP A 97 -17.33 -2.51 -10.39
N VAL A 98 -18.58 -2.60 -10.81
CA VAL A 98 -19.75 -2.82 -9.95
C VAL A 98 -20.27 -4.23 -10.25
N GLY A 99 -19.83 -5.20 -9.45
CA GLY A 99 -20.44 -6.53 -9.43
C GLY A 99 -21.69 -6.49 -8.54
N LEU A 100 -22.88 -6.59 -9.14
CA LEU A 100 -24.11 -6.85 -8.42
C LEU A 100 -24.14 -8.34 -8.06
N ASN A 101 -23.99 -8.69 -6.78
CA ASN A 101 -24.44 -9.99 -6.29
C ASN A 101 -25.95 -9.91 -6.02
N GLN A 102 -26.75 -10.64 -6.79
CA GLN A 102 -28.10 -11.03 -6.41
C GLN A 102 -28.03 -12.42 -5.78
N GLY A 103 -28.53 -12.57 -4.55
CA GLY A 103 -28.75 -13.89 -3.96
C GLY A 103 -28.58 -13.93 -2.45
N GLY A 104 -29.54 -13.37 -1.72
CA GLY A 104 -29.74 -13.55 -0.29
C GLY A 104 -31.08 -12.95 0.10
N GLU A 105 -32.01 -13.76 0.59
CA GLU A 105 -33.20 -13.23 1.28
C GLU A 105 -32.71 -12.61 2.59
N GLU A 106 -32.59 -11.28 2.63
CA GLU A 106 -32.22 -10.54 3.83
C GLU A 106 -33.47 -10.02 4.55
N ASP A 107 -33.53 -10.36 5.84
CA ASP A 107 -34.57 -9.94 6.77
C ASP A 107 -34.44 -8.41 7.02
N PRO A 108 -35.46 -7.58 6.71
CA PRO A 108 -35.34 -6.13 6.78
C PRO A 108 -35.33 -5.53 8.20
N ASP A 109 -35.25 -6.35 9.25
CA ASP A 109 -35.49 -5.94 10.64
C ASP A 109 -34.24 -5.56 11.48
N ASP A 110 -33.00 -5.60 10.94
CA ASP A 110 -31.78 -5.26 11.71
C ASP A 110 -31.26 -3.82 11.45
N ASP A 111 -32.10 -2.79 11.66
CA ASP A 111 -31.65 -1.39 11.62
C ASP A 111 -30.95 -1.02 12.94
N ARG A 112 -29.61 -1.07 12.96
CA ARG A 112 -28.76 -0.77 14.14
C ARG A 112 -28.46 0.72 14.33
N LEU A 113 -29.05 1.60 13.53
CA LEU A 113 -28.91 3.06 13.67
C LEU A 113 -29.46 3.63 15.00
N PRO A 114 -30.51 3.05 15.64
CA PRO A 114 -30.93 3.42 16.99
C PRO A 114 -29.85 3.15 18.06
N ASP A 115 -29.06 2.07 17.92
CA ASP A 115 -27.99 1.72 18.86
C ASP A 115 -26.87 2.77 18.85
N MET A 116 -26.48 3.27 17.67
CA MET A 116 -25.51 4.37 17.52
C MET A 116 -25.90 5.59 18.35
N VAL A 117 -27.20 5.94 18.33
CA VAL A 117 -27.68 7.14 19.02
C VAL A 117 -27.85 6.91 20.52
N HIS A 118 -28.21 5.69 20.93
CA HIS A 118 -28.20 5.31 22.33
C HIS A 118 -26.77 5.31 22.92
N GLU A 119 -25.78 4.88 22.14
CA GLU A 119 -24.35 4.94 22.47
C GLU A 119 -23.83 6.39 22.59
N LEU A 120 -24.22 7.27 21.65
CA LEU A 120 -23.90 8.71 21.72
C LEU A 120 -24.57 9.42 22.90
N PHE A 121 -25.80 9.03 23.26
CA PHE A 121 -26.57 9.61 24.37
C PHE A 121 -25.97 9.28 25.74
N ASN A 122 -25.56 8.02 25.96
CA ASN A 122 -24.97 7.62 27.24
C ASN A 122 -23.59 8.26 27.48
N ALA A 123 -22.91 8.74 26.43
CA ALA A 123 -21.55 9.29 26.51
C ALA A 123 -21.48 10.80 26.84
N GLU A 124 -22.61 11.50 26.95
CA GLU A 124 -22.62 12.95 27.22
C GLU A 124 -22.70 13.28 28.72
N ASP A 125 -21.57 13.73 29.27
CA ASP A 125 -21.52 14.70 30.37
C ASP A 125 -20.86 15.98 29.81
N GLU A 126 -21.66 17.00 29.46
CA GLU A 126 -21.38 18.47 29.54
C GLU A 126 -22.24 19.35 28.59
N GLY A 127 -22.93 20.36 29.17
CA GLY A 127 -23.35 21.61 28.51
C GLY A 127 -24.81 21.73 27.99
N PRO A 128 -25.57 22.81 28.34
CA PRO A 128 -26.98 22.98 27.93
C PRO A 128 -27.20 23.26 26.43
N ALA A 129 -26.20 23.77 25.70
CA ALA A 129 -26.32 24.09 24.28
C ALA A 129 -26.20 22.85 23.36
N LYS A 130 -25.45 21.81 23.76
CA LYS A 130 -25.33 20.55 23.01
C LYS A 130 -26.53 19.62 23.25
N LYS A 131 -27.06 19.61 24.48
CA LYS A 131 -28.35 18.94 24.79
C LYS A 131 -29.48 19.37 23.85
N ALA A 132 -29.56 20.64 23.46
CA ALA A 132 -30.59 21.12 22.54
C ALA A 132 -30.49 20.52 21.11
N MET A 133 -29.28 20.24 20.62
CA MET A 133 -29.05 19.74 19.27
C MET A 133 -29.30 18.22 19.16
N PHE A 134 -28.99 17.47 20.22
CA PHE A 134 -29.29 16.04 20.33
C PHE A 134 -30.78 15.77 20.61
N VAL A 135 -31.47 16.65 21.35
CA VAL A 135 -32.93 16.58 21.50
C VAL A 135 -33.62 16.71 20.14
N VAL A 136 -33.16 17.63 19.28
CA VAL A 136 -33.65 17.76 17.90
C VAL A 136 -33.36 16.50 17.07
N LEU A 137 -32.20 15.86 17.24
CA LEU A 137 -31.86 14.61 16.56
C LEU A 137 -32.78 13.46 16.99
N LEU A 138 -33.05 13.33 18.30
CA LEU A 138 -33.97 12.33 18.86
C LEU A 138 -35.41 12.55 18.38
N GLU A 139 -35.85 13.80 18.25
CA GLU A 139 -37.16 14.13 17.67
C GLU A 139 -37.24 13.77 16.18
N GLU A 140 -36.17 13.98 15.39
CA GLU A 140 -36.13 13.59 13.98
C GLU A 140 -36.04 12.06 13.78
N MET A 141 -35.43 11.32 14.71
CA MET A 141 -35.43 9.85 14.68
C MET A 141 -36.76 9.23 15.09
N LYS A 142 -37.52 9.89 15.97
CA LYS A 142 -38.88 9.45 16.31
C LYS A 142 -39.89 9.72 15.21
N LYS A 143 -39.56 10.60 14.25
CA LYS A 143 -40.41 10.86 13.08
C LYS A 143 -40.25 9.72 12.09
N GLU A 144 -41.32 8.96 11.93
CA GLU A 144 -41.48 8.02 10.81
C GLU A 144 -41.32 8.78 9.48
N LEU A 145 -40.73 8.12 8.48
CA LEU A 145 -40.60 8.71 7.16
C LEU A 145 -42.00 9.02 6.59
N GLY A 146 -42.95 8.11 6.75
CA GLY A 146 -44.37 8.26 6.42
C GLY A 146 -45.17 7.18 7.15
N PRO A 147 -46.52 7.22 7.10
CA PRO A 147 -47.37 6.29 7.84
C PRO A 147 -47.04 4.82 7.52
N GLY A 148 -46.62 4.04 8.52
CA GLY A 148 -46.30 2.61 8.34
C GLY A 148 -44.98 2.33 7.63
N SER A 149 -44.08 3.31 7.51
CA SER A 149 -42.76 3.11 6.92
C SER A 149 -41.84 2.32 7.87
N PRO A 150 -41.04 1.36 7.35
CA PRO A 150 -40.02 0.69 8.16
C PRO A 150 -38.85 1.61 8.52
N TYR A 151 -38.75 2.79 7.90
CA TYR A 151 -37.63 3.72 8.10
C TYR A 151 -38.06 4.99 8.84
N THR A 152 -37.20 5.44 9.74
CA THR A 152 -37.28 6.81 10.29
C THR A 152 -36.83 7.82 9.23
N ARG A 153 -37.32 9.06 9.31
CA ARG A 153 -36.86 10.16 8.43
C ARG A 153 -35.34 10.31 8.49
N PHE A 154 -34.76 10.20 9.69
CA PHE A 154 -33.32 10.29 9.87
C PHE A 154 -32.57 9.17 9.14
N ALA A 155 -32.95 7.90 9.36
CA ALA A 155 -32.30 6.75 8.73
C ALA A 155 -32.35 6.84 7.20
N PHE A 156 -33.53 7.16 6.64
CA PHE A 156 -33.73 7.33 5.21
C PHE A 156 -32.82 8.43 4.62
N VAL A 157 -32.74 9.59 5.28
CA VAL A 157 -31.93 10.72 4.80
C VAL A 157 -30.43 10.42 4.88
N VAL A 158 -29.97 9.74 5.91
CA VAL A 158 -28.56 9.34 6.03
C VAL A 158 -28.20 8.32 4.95
N ARG A 159 -29.04 7.31 4.70
CA ARG A 159 -28.87 6.36 3.57
C ARG A 159 -28.85 7.08 2.22
N LEU A 160 -29.77 8.02 1.99
CA LEU A 160 -29.81 8.82 0.75
C LEU A 160 -28.52 9.65 0.54
N LEU A 161 -28.02 10.26 1.62
CA LEU A 161 -26.77 11.03 1.59
C LEU A 161 -25.54 10.12 1.46
N HIS A 162 -25.59 8.91 2.02
CA HIS A 162 -24.58 7.87 1.81
C HIS A 162 -24.50 7.51 0.33
N ILE A 163 -25.63 7.14 -0.31
CA ILE A 163 -25.71 6.84 -1.74
C ILE A 163 -25.13 7.99 -2.58
N LYS A 164 -25.54 9.23 -2.28
CA LYS A 164 -25.00 10.41 -2.98
C LYS A 164 -23.48 10.49 -2.90
N SER A 165 -22.94 10.33 -1.69
CA SER A 165 -21.51 10.46 -1.44
C SER A 165 -20.73 9.31 -2.06
N PHE A 166 -21.22 8.09 -1.86
CA PHE A 166 -20.61 6.84 -2.28
C PHE A 166 -20.56 6.73 -3.81
N TYR A 167 -21.69 6.91 -4.49
CA TYR A 167 -21.78 6.91 -5.97
C TYR A 167 -21.45 8.27 -6.60
N ARG A 168 -20.93 9.22 -5.82
CA ARG A 168 -20.47 10.54 -6.28
C ARG A 168 -21.52 11.33 -7.09
N ILE A 169 -22.79 11.12 -6.81
CA ILE A 169 -23.91 11.79 -7.48
C ILE A 169 -23.73 13.30 -7.30
N ASN A 170 -23.72 14.05 -8.40
CA ASN A 170 -23.54 15.50 -8.35
C ASN A 170 -24.75 16.19 -7.68
N ASN A 171 -24.62 17.45 -7.27
CA ASN A 171 -25.70 18.15 -6.53
C ASN A 171 -26.95 18.40 -7.38
N VAL A 172 -26.80 18.52 -8.71
CA VAL A 172 -27.92 18.75 -9.63
C VAL A 172 -28.75 17.47 -9.75
N ALA A 173 -28.10 16.34 -10.03
CA ALA A 173 -28.72 15.02 -10.09
C ALA A 173 -29.36 14.64 -8.75
N PHE A 174 -28.66 14.85 -7.64
CA PHE A 174 -29.22 14.56 -6.32
C PHE A 174 -30.44 15.43 -6.00
N LYS A 175 -30.41 16.72 -6.35
CA LYS A 175 -31.58 17.59 -6.19
C LYS A 175 -32.75 17.11 -7.05
N ALA A 176 -32.49 16.67 -8.29
CA ALA A 176 -33.53 16.11 -9.15
C ALA A 176 -34.15 14.84 -8.55
N ILE A 177 -33.33 13.91 -8.04
CA ILE A 177 -33.78 12.68 -7.36
C ILE A 177 -34.64 13.03 -6.14
N VAL A 178 -34.17 13.92 -5.28
CA VAL A 178 -34.87 14.32 -4.06
C VAL A 178 -36.20 15.01 -4.39
N THR A 179 -36.22 15.89 -5.39
CA THR A 179 -37.47 16.54 -5.86
C THR A 179 -38.45 15.51 -6.40
N LEU A 180 -37.98 14.54 -7.20
CA LEU A 180 -38.82 13.47 -7.73
C LEU A 180 -39.43 12.65 -6.58
N LEU A 181 -38.59 12.19 -5.64
CA LEU A 181 -39.04 11.43 -4.47
C LEU A 181 -40.05 12.22 -3.63
N SER A 182 -39.77 13.49 -3.34
CA SER A 182 -40.68 14.35 -2.58
C SER A 182 -42.00 14.59 -3.30
N SER A 183 -42.01 14.64 -4.64
CA SER A 183 -43.23 14.79 -5.44
C SER A 183 -44.03 13.50 -5.59
N ALA A 184 -43.35 12.35 -5.67
CA ALA A 184 -43.97 11.03 -5.82
C ALA A 184 -44.54 10.51 -4.50
N PHE A 185 -43.94 10.90 -3.36
CA PHE A 185 -44.33 10.46 -2.03
C PHE A 185 -44.63 11.66 -1.10
N PRO A 186 -45.73 12.42 -1.34
CA PRO A 186 -46.07 13.62 -0.58
C PRO A 186 -46.47 13.34 0.88
N GLU A 187 -46.90 12.11 1.18
CA GLU A 187 -47.21 11.60 2.52
C GLU A 187 -45.93 11.40 3.36
N CYS A 188 -44.76 11.32 2.71
CA CYS A 188 -43.49 11.07 3.35
C CYS A 188 -42.72 12.38 3.61
N SER A 189 -42.14 12.48 4.79
CA SER A 189 -41.25 13.55 5.22
C SER A 189 -39.85 13.40 4.60
N ILE A 190 -39.76 13.45 3.27
CA ILE A 190 -38.49 13.45 2.52
C ILE A 190 -37.94 14.89 2.46
N PRO A 191 -36.62 15.14 2.60
CA PRO A 191 -36.09 16.50 2.46
C PRO A 191 -36.43 17.09 1.10
N SER A 192 -36.68 18.39 1.02
CA SER A 192 -36.95 19.09 -0.24
C SER A 192 -35.67 19.50 -0.98
N SER A 193 -34.52 19.42 -0.31
CA SER A 193 -33.23 19.86 -0.84
C SER A 193 -32.03 19.19 -0.18
N TYR A 194 -30.90 19.20 -0.89
CA TYR A 194 -29.62 18.75 -0.32
C TYR A 194 -29.19 19.55 0.92
N GLN A 195 -29.54 20.83 1.02
CA GLN A 195 -29.20 21.64 2.18
C GLN A 195 -29.99 21.22 3.42
N GLU A 196 -31.26 20.87 3.25
CA GLU A 196 -32.11 20.36 4.33
C GLU A 196 -31.59 19.00 4.82
N ALA A 197 -31.28 18.10 3.89
CA ALA A 197 -30.65 16.81 4.20
C ALA A 197 -29.31 16.99 4.97
N LYS A 198 -28.49 17.97 4.59
CA LYS A 198 -27.24 18.31 5.30
C LYS A 198 -27.44 18.83 6.72
N LYS A 199 -28.54 19.55 7.00
CA LYS A 199 -28.81 20.06 8.36
C LYS A 199 -28.98 18.92 9.36
N LEU A 200 -29.63 17.83 8.94
CA LEU A 200 -29.81 16.61 9.74
C LEU A 200 -28.46 15.98 10.10
N ILE A 201 -27.53 15.87 9.15
CA ILE A 201 -26.19 15.32 9.42
C ILE A 201 -25.35 16.24 10.31
N ARG A 202 -25.46 17.57 10.14
CA ARG A 202 -24.73 18.53 10.98
C ARG A 202 -25.14 18.44 12.46
N ALA A 203 -26.35 17.97 12.76
CA ALA A 203 -26.84 17.77 14.12
C ALA A 203 -26.04 16.71 14.92
N LEU A 204 -25.27 15.84 14.24
CA LEU A 204 -24.39 14.83 14.87
C LEU A 204 -23.12 15.40 15.52
N GLY A 205 -22.95 16.72 15.58
CA GLY A 205 -21.88 17.37 16.37
C GLY A 205 -20.48 17.38 15.75
N LEU A 206 -20.31 16.94 14.50
CA LEU A 206 -19.01 16.81 13.82
C LEU A 206 -18.63 18.04 12.97
N GLY A 207 -19.01 19.23 13.42
CA GLY A 207 -18.75 20.47 12.71
C GLY A 207 -17.29 20.91 12.68
N TYR A 208 -17.07 22.10 12.13
CA TYR A 208 -15.80 22.82 12.16
C TYR A 208 -16.02 24.26 12.62
N VAL A 209 -15.00 24.83 13.25
CA VAL A 209 -14.94 26.23 13.68
C VAL A 209 -14.17 27.04 12.64
N SER A 210 -14.67 28.23 12.32
CA SER A 210 -14.03 29.14 11.37
C SER A 210 -13.31 30.25 12.12
N ILE A 211 -11.99 30.29 12.01
CA ILE A 211 -11.15 31.26 12.72
C ILE A 211 -10.60 32.26 11.69
N HIS A 212 -10.83 33.56 11.93
CA HIS A 212 -10.33 34.59 11.03
C HIS A 212 -8.83 34.77 11.26
N VAL A 213 -8.06 34.92 10.20
CA VAL A 213 -6.60 35.01 10.24
C VAL A 213 -6.16 36.37 9.73
N CYS A 214 -5.13 36.95 10.36
CA CYS A 214 -4.45 38.11 9.81
C CYS A 214 -3.95 37.81 8.38
N PRO A 215 -4.12 38.71 7.40
CA PRO A 215 -3.63 38.50 6.03
C PRO A 215 -2.11 38.28 5.95
N ASN A 216 -1.35 38.84 6.89
CA ASN A 216 0.09 38.66 7.01
C ASN A 216 0.49 37.52 7.98
N ASN A 217 -0.46 36.65 8.36
CA ASN A 217 -0.28 35.51 9.25
C ASN A 217 0.27 35.85 10.65
N CYS A 218 0.12 37.07 11.14
CA CYS A 218 0.69 37.45 12.44
C CYS A 218 -0.06 36.85 13.64
N VAL A 219 -1.39 36.75 13.55
CA VAL A 219 -2.26 36.29 14.65
C VAL A 219 -3.52 35.60 14.11
N LEU A 220 -4.13 34.77 14.95
CA LEU A 220 -5.51 34.34 14.82
C LEU A 220 -6.44 35.31 15.57
N PHE A 221 -7.50 35.79 14.94
CA PHE A 221 -8.52 36.63 15.59
C PHE A 221 -9.47 35.75 16.43
N ARG A 222 -8.95 35.27 17.56
CA ARG A 222 -9.64 34.41 18.54
C ARG A 222 -9.32 34.88 19.96
N LYS A 223 -10.09 34.42 20.95
CA LYS A 223 -9.89 34.76 22.38
C LYS A 223 -9.75 36.28 22.55
N ASP A 224 -8.62 36.75 23.06
CA ASP A 224 -8.36 38.17 23.32
C ASP A 224 -8.44 39.04 22.06
N TYR A 225 -8.19 38.47 20.86
CA TYR A 225 -8.25 39.17 19.57
C TYR A 225 -9.58 39.00 18.83
N GLU A 226 -10.57 38.31 19.40
CA GLU A 226 -11.83 38.01 18.70
C GLU A 226 -12.59 39.26 18.24
N LYS A 227 -12.56 40.32 19.06
CA LYS A 227 -13.27 41.59 18.81
C LYS A 227 -12.44 42.59 18.00
N TYR A 228 -11.20 42.26 17.64
CA TYR A 228 -10.32 43.17 16.91
C TYR A 228 -10.71 43.18 15.43
N ASP A 229 -10.85 44.38 14.88
CA ASP A 229 -11.07 44.61 13.44
C ASP A 229 -9.74 44.73 12.67
N ASN A 230 -8.65 45.11 13.34
CA ASN A 230 -7.31 45.24 12.77
C ASN A 230 -6.30 44.40 13.58
N CYS A 231 -5.28 43.87 12.90
CA CYS A 231 -4.24 43.08 13.55
C CYS A 231 -3.44 43.95 14.55
N PRO A 232 -3.23 43.51 15.80
CA PRO A 232 -2.45 44.26 16.78
C PRO A 232 -0.96 44.34 16.44
N VAL A 233 -0.44 43.45 15.58
CA VAL A 233 0.98 43.36 15.23
C VAL A 233 1.31 44.15 13.95
N CYS A 234 0.54 43.96 12.87
CA CYS A 234 0.83 44.59 11.58
C CYS A 234 -0.22 45.62 11.14
N HIS A 235 -1.20 45.91 12.00
CA HIS A 235 -2.30 46.86 11.75
C HIS A 235 -3.17 46.59 10.51
N ALA A 236 -2.97 45.46 9.82
CA ALA A 236 -3.76 45.08 8.66
C ALA A 236 -5.20 44.77 9.04
N SER A 237 -6.14 45.17 8.19
CA SER A 237 -7.57 44.91 8.38
C SER A 237 -7.88 43.42 8.29
N ARG A 238 -8.76 42.97 9.18
CA ARG A 238 -9.37 41.63 9.16
C ARG A 238 -10.31 41.43 7.97
N TRP A 239 -10.82 42.52 7.38
CA TRP A 239 -11.93 42.54 6.42
C TRP A 239 -11.48 42.95 5.01
N LYS A 240 -12.13 42.41 3.96
CA LYS A 240 -11.86 42.77 2.55
C LYS A 240 -12.50 44.10 2.13
N ASP A 241 -13.73 44.36 2.58
CA ASP A 241 -14.49 45.58 2.24
C ASP A 241 -14.72 46.46 3.47
N THR A 242 -14.36 47.74 3.37
CA THR A 242 -14.60 48.76 4.41
C THR A 242 -15.92 49.53 4.23
N ASN A 243 -16.65 49.32 3.13
CA ASN A 243 -17.82 50.15 2.75
C ASN A 243 -19.19 49.67 3.29
N GLY A 244 -19.21 48.87 4.36
CA GLY A 244 -20.33 48.87 5.32
C GLY A 244 -21.58 48.01 5.07
N LYS A 245 -21.67 47.19 4.01
CA LYS A 245 -22.86 46.29 3.81
C LYS A 245 -22.62 44.82 4.17
N THR A 246 -21.41 44.28 3.97
CA THR A 246 -21.07 42.88 4.34
C THR A 246 -19.61 42.76 4.78
N LYS A 247 -19.37 42.40 6.05
CA LYS A 247 -18.03 42.15 6.59
C LYS A 247 -17.53 40.76 6.17
N VAL A 248 -16.65 40.69 5.16
CA VAL A 248 -16.06 39.44 4.67
C VAL A 248 -14.61 39.33 5.15
N PRO A 249 -14.21 38.27 5.87
CA PRO A 249 -12.84 38.11 6.34
C PRO A 249 -11.86 37.91 5.19
N GLN A 250 -10.64 38.42 5.33
CA GLN A 250 -9.60 38.25 4.30
C GLN A 250 -9.12 36.81 4.18
N LYS A 251 -8.90 36.14 5.32
CA LYS A 251 -8.37 34.77 5.42
C LYS A 251 -9.05 34.02 6.56
N VAL A 252 -9.37 32.73 6.35
CA VAL A 252 -10.13 31.92 7.31
C VAL A 252 -9.51 30.53 7.46
N LEU A 253 -8.97 30.23 8.63
CA LEU A 253 -8.56 28.89 9.05
C LEU A 253 -9.81 28.07 9.39
N ARG A 254 -9.89 26.82 8.93
CA ARG A 254 -10.91 25.88 9.39
C ARG A 254 -10.29 24.95 10.42
N HIS A 255 -10.86 24.98 11.62
CA HIS A 255 -10.45 24.16 12.75
C HIS A 255 -11.49 23.07 12.98
N PHE A 256 -11.05 21.82 13.05
CA PHE A 256 -11.88 20.64 13.26
C PHE A 256 -11.53 20.07 14.64
N PRO A 257 -12.33 20.33 15.68
CA PRO A 257 -11.98 19.93 17.03
C PRO A 257 -11.74 18.43 17.14
N ILE A 258 -10.62 18.04 17.74
CA ILE A 258 -10.18 16.64 17.79
C ILE A 258 -10.76 15.92 19.01
N LEU A 259 -11.02 16.64 20.10
CA LEU A 259 -11.53 16.08 21.34
C LEU A 259 -12.88 15.35 21.13
N PRO A 260 -13.90 15.93 20.45
CA PRO A 260 -15.14 15.20 20.17
C PRO A 260 -14.94 13.96 19.29
N ARG A 261 -13.98 14.01 18.36
CA ARG A 261 -13.67 12.91 17.44
C ARG A 261 -13.02 11.74 18.17
N LEU A 262 -12.14 12.02 19.13
CA LEU A 262 -11.52 11.02 20.00
C LEU A 262 -12.53 10.42 20.98
N LYS A 263 -13.40 11.23 21.62
CA LYS A 263 -14.47 10.71 22.48
C LYS A 263 -15.36 9.70 21.77
N ARG A 264 -15.72 10.00 20.51
CA ARG A 264 -16.55 9.12 19.66
C ARG A 264 -15.95 7.73 19.43
N ILE A 265 -14.62 7.59 19.43
CA ILE A 265 -13.98 6.26 19.35
C ILE A 265 -14.46 5.37 20.50
N PHE A 266 -14.62 5.94 21.69
CA PHE A 266 -15.07 5.23 22.89
C PHE A 266 -16.59 5.19 23.06
N CYS A 267 -17.34 5.93 22.23
CA CYS A 267 -18.80 5.79 22.16
C CYS A 267 -19.21 4.48 21.48
N SER A 268 -18.38 3.90 20.60
CA SER A 268 -18.70 2.65 19.90
C SER A 268 -17.93 1.49 20.50
N LYS A 269 -18.61 0.38 20.79
CA LYS A 269 -17.97 -0.84 21.31
C LYS A 269 -16.86 -1.33 20.39
N THR A 270 -17.14 -1.44 19.10
CA THR A 270 -16.19 -1.90 18.07
C THR A 270 -14.96 -1.01 17.99
N LEU A 271 -15.14 0.32 17.97
CA LEU A 271 -14.02 1.26 17.92
C LEU A 271 -13.20 1.27 19.21
N SER A 272 -13.85 1.12 20.37
CA SER A 272 -13.16 1.01 21.65
C SER A 272 -12.32 -0.26 21.72
N GLU A 273 -12.81 -1.39 21.19
CA GLU A 273 -12.01 -2.62 21.07
C GLU A 273 -10.77 -2.40 20.17
N LEU A 274 -10.97 -1.81 18.99
CA LEU A 274 -9.88 -1.51 18.07
C LEU A 274 -8.83 -0.56 18.68
N ALA A 275 -9.27 0.46 19.44
CA ALA A 275 -8.38 1.39 20.17
C ALA A 275 -7.53 0.70 21.25
N ARG A 276 -7.97 -0.45 21.75
CA ARG A 276 -7.29 -1.21 22.80
C ARG A 276 -6.49 -2.39 22.24
N TRP A 277 -6.62 -2.68 20.95
CA TRP A 277 -6.03 -3.83 20.28
C TRP A 277 -4.51 -3.94 20.52
N HIS A 278 -3.77 -2.84 20.38
CA HIS A 278 -2.29 -2.80 20.47
C HIS A 278 -1.74 -3.35 21.80
N LYS A 279 -2.55 -3.34 22.86
CA LYS A 279 -2.19 -3.80 24.20
C LYS A 279 -2.96 -5.05 24.63
N MET A 280 -4.21 -5.21 24.20
CA MET A 280 -5.08 -6.28 24.69
C MET A 280 -5.04 -7.55 23.83
N LYS A 281 -4.84 -7.43 22.51
CA LYS A 281 -4.92 -8.56 21.57
C LYS A 281 -3.58 -8.90 20.93
N ARG A 282 -2.76 -7.88 20.65
CA ARG A 282 -1.45 -8.02 20.01
C ARG A 282 -0.49 -8.83 20.87
N LYS A 283 0.11 -9.88 20.29
CA LYS A 283 1.15 -10.70 20.91
C LYS A 283 2.52 -10.27 20.36
N PRO A 284 3.41 -9.62 21.15
CA PRO A 284 4.75 -9.29 20.70
C PRO A 284 5.58 -10.56 20.49
N VAL A 285 6.36 -10.60 19.41
CA VAL A 285 7.31 -11.67 19.11
C VAL A 285 8.72 -11.12 19.29
N GLU A 286 9.59 -11.89 19.96
CA GLU A 286 10.97 -11.48 20.16
C GLU A 286 11.70 -11.38 18.80
N ASN A 287 12.57 -10.38 18.66
CA ASN A 287 13.29 -10.07 17.42
C ASN A 287 12.42 -9.61 16.23
N GLU A 288 11.09 -9.50 16.35
CA GLU A 288 10.20 -9.05 15.26
C GLU A 288 9.47 -7.73 15.58
N LEU A 289 9.37 -6.86 14.58
CA LEU A 289 8.61 -5.61 14.62
C LEU A 289 7.51 -5.68 13.57
N THR A 290 6.24 -5.73 14.01
CA THR A 290 5.07 -5.79 13.11
C THR A 290 4.13 -4.60 13.27
N HIS A 291 4.27 -3.87 14.38
CA HIS A 291 3.45 -2.72 14.73
C HIS A 291 4.30 -1.59 15.33
N PRO A 292 3.89 -0.30 15.29
CA PRO A 292 4.63 0.80 15.91
C PRO A 292 4.90 0.62 17.41
N ALA A 293 4.04 -0.15 18.10
CA ALA A 293 4.20 -0.51 19.50
C ALA A 293 5.41 -1.43 19.78
N ASP A 294 5.98 -2.06 18.74
CA ASP A 294 7.21 -2.84 18.86
C ASP A 294 8.46 -1.98 18.77
N GLY A 295 8.36 -0.78 18.19
CA GLY A 295 9.47 0.15 18.02
C GLY A 295 10.00 0.69 19.36
N GLU A 296 11.30 0.96 19.39
CA GLU A 296 11.98 1.45 20.59
C GLU A 296 11.48 2.84 21.04
N ALA A 297 11.02 3.69 20.13
CA ALA A 297 10.47 5.01 20.48
C ALA A 297 9.15 4.89 21.25
N TRP A 298 8.28 3.93 20.89
CA TRP A 298 7.05 3.66 21.64
C TRP A 298 7.35 3.08 23.02
N LYS A 299 8.24 2.08 23.07
CA LYS A 299 8.66 1.45 24.34
C LYS A 299 9.27 2.46 25.31
N ASP A 300 10.14 3.34 24.81
CA ASP A 300 10.75 4.40 25.60
C ASP A 300 9.71 5.40 26.14
N PHE A 301 8.76 5.81 25.29
CA PHE A 301 7.63 6.64 25.72
C PHE A 301 6.81 5.96 26.84
N ASP A 302 6.49 4.68 26.67
CA ASP A 302 5.70 3.93 27.66
C ASP A 302 6.46 3.74 28.98
N ASN A 303 7.78 3.53 28.93
CA ASN A 303 8.64 3.44 30.11
C ASN A 303 8.69 4.77 30.86
N LYS A 304 8.83 5.88 30.13
CA LYS A 304 8.91 7.23 30.73
C LYS A 304 7.57 7.73 31.27
N TYR A 305 6.48 7.38 30.59
CA TYR A 305 5.11 7.78 30.93
C TYR A 305 4.27 6.57 31.32
N GLY A 306 4.74 5.78 32.30
CA GLY A 306 4.05 4.56 32.74
C GLY A 306 2.59 4.78 33.18
N TRP A 307 2.26 5.96 33.70
CA TRP A 307 0.86 6.34 34.02
C TRP A 307 -0.02 6.40 32.77
N PHE A 308 0.52 6.88 31.65
CA PHE A 308 -0.16 6.95 30.35
C PHE A 308 -0.28 5.54 29.76
N ALA A 309 0.81 4.78 29.76
CA ALA A 309 0.84 3.43 29.19
C ALA A 309 -0.04 2.43 29.94
N LYS A 310 -0.34 2.67 31.22
CA LYS A 310 -1.16 1.77 32.05
C LYS A 310 -2.55 1.53 31.46
N ASP A 311 -3.22 2.58 30.99
CA ASP A 311 -4.55 2.47 30.39
C ASP A 311 -4.46 2.29 28.86
N ALA A 312 -4.96 1.16 28.36
CA ALA A 312 -4.97 0.86 26.92
C ALA A 312 -5.79 1.85 26.09
N ARG A 313 -6.68 2.63 26.73
CA ARG A 313 -7.54 3.62 26.07
C ARG A 313 -6.82 4.95 25.80
N ASN A 314 -5.63 5.16 26.35
CA ASN A 314 -4.86 6.37 26.06
C ASN A 314 -4.25 6.31 24.65
N ILE A 315 -4.43 7.39 23.87
CA ILE A 315 -4.22 7.39 22.41
C ILE A 315 -2.88 8.02 22.03
N ARG A 316 -2.08 7.29 21.25
CA ARG A 316 -0.84 7.80 20.67
C ARG A 316 -1.09 8.19 19.22
N LEU A 317 -0.71 9.42 18.88
CA LEU A 317 -1.06 10.08 17.63
C LEU A 317 0.18 10.35 16.78
N GLY A 318 0.07 10.11 15.48
CA GLY A 318 0.96 10.69 14.46
C GLY A 318 0.36 11.96 13.91
N LEU A 319 1.17 13.01 13.73
CA LEU A 319 0.75 14.25 13.08
C LEU A 319 1.28 14.30 11.64
N ALA A 320 0.39 14.36 10.67
CA ALA A 320 0.77 14.41 9.25
C ALA A 320 0.35 15.71 8.58
N THR A 321 1.22 16.32 7.76
CA THR A 321 0.90 17.55 7.03
C THR A 321 1.71 17.66 5.75
N ASP A 322 1.09 18.19 4.70
CA ASP A 322 1.74 18.52 3.43
C ASP A 322 0.86 19.51 2.63
N GLY A 323 1.46 20.25 1.71
CA GLY A 323 0.81 21.24 0.88
C GLY A 323 0.24 20.64 -0.40
N PHE A 324 -0.98 21.04 -0.78
CA PHE A 324 -1.53 20.66 -2.07
C PHE A 324 -2.26 21.81 -2.76
N ASN A 325 -2.25 21.78 -4.09
CA ASN A 325 -3.01 22.72 -4.90
C ASN A 325 -4.45 22.21 -5.13
N PRO A 326 -5.49 22.97 -4.72
CA PRO A 326 -6.89 22.58 -4.91
C PRO A 326 -7.40 22.76 -6.35
N PHE A 327 -6.68 23.49 -7.22
CA PHE A 327 -7.11 23.86 -8.57
C PHE A 327 -6.51 22.96 -9.69
N GLY A 328 -5.67 21.98 -9.33
CA GLY A 328 -4.99 21.12 -10.30
C GLY A 328 -3.84 21.84 -11.03
N LYS A 329 -3.50 21.38 -12.25
CA LYS A 329 -2.39 21.90 -13.08
C LYS A 329 -2.55 23.37 -13.54
N MET A 330 -3.65 24.05 -13.20
CA MET A 330 -4.02 25.33 -13.83
C MET A 330 -3.48 26.60 -13.15
N SER A 331 -2.88 26.55 -11.95
CA SER A 331 -2.09 27.69 -11.44
C SER A 331 -1.18 27.31 -10.26
N ALA A 332 0.12 27.63 -10.31
CA ALA A 332 1.06 27.41 -9.20
C ALA A 332 0.84 28.33 -7.96
N SER A 333 -0.19 29.17 -7.99
CA SER A 333 -0.38 30.31 -7.08
C SER A 333 -1.21 30.02 -5.81
N TYR A 334 -1.53 28.75 -5.52
CA TYR A 334 -2.30 28.36 -4.35
C TYR A 334 -1.86 27.03 -3.72
N SER A 335 -1.61 27.03 -2.41
CA SER A 335 -1.18 25.86 -1.63
C SER A 335 -1.96 25.78 -0.32
N MET A 336 -2.78 24.74 -0.18
CA MET A 336 -3.56 24.45 1.02
C MET A 336 -2.91 23.35 1.83
N TRP A 337 -2.91 23.51 3.16
CA TRP A 337 -2.21 22.62 4.08
C TRP A 337 -3.18 22.04 5.12
N PRO A 338 -3.68 20.81 4.95
CA PRO A 338 -4.39 20.09 5.98
C PRO A 338 -3.42 19.49 7.00
N VAL A 339 -3.80 19.52 8.28
CA VAL A 339 -3.09 18.83 9.36
C VAL A 339 -3.95 17.66 9.81
N PHE A 340 -3.42 16.45 9.65
CA PHE A 340 -4.07 15.19 10.05
C PHE A 340 -3.48 14.63 11.34
N LEU A 341 -4.32 13.93 12.09
CA LEU A 341 -3.94 13.09 13.22
C LEU A 341 -4.35 11.64 12.93
N ILE A 342 -3.41 10.73 13.20
CA ILE A 342 -3.52 9.29 12.93
C ILE A 342 -3.37 8.54 14.26
N SER A 343 -4.31 7.66 14.58
CA SER A 343 -4.27 6.84 15.80
C SER A 343 -3.47 5.56 15.57
N TYR A 344 -2.31 5.43 16.22
CA TYR A 344 -1.48 4.23 16.14
C TYR A 344 -1.90 3.12 17.10
N ASN A 345 -2.97 3.33 17.87
CA ASN A 345 -3.50 2.32 18.78
C ASN A 345 -4.27 1.19 18.07
N PHE A 346 -4.68 1.45 16.82
CA PHE A 346 -5.49 0.54 16.00
C PHE A 346 -4.66 -0.59 15.41
N PRO A 347 -5.29 -1.72 15.04
CA PRO A 347 -4.58 -2.79 14.34
C PRO A 347 -4.02 -2.34 12.98
N PRO A 348 -3.03 -3.05 12.45
CA PRO A 348 -2.35 -2.72 11.19
C PRO A 348 -3.28 -2.39 10.01
N TRP A 349 -4.37 -3.14 9.84
CA TRP A 349 -5.32 -2.98 8.75
C TRP A 349 -6.22 -1.74 8.89
N GLU A 350 -6.40 -1.21 10.10
CA GLU A 350 -7.21 0.00 10.37
C GLU A 350 -6.36 1.26 10.54
N CYS A 351 -5.15 1.13 11.08
CA CYS A 351 -4.33 2.26 11.51
C CYS A 351 -4.02 3.27 10.39
N MET A 352 -3.59 2.78 9.22
CA MET A 352 -3.22 3.62 8.08
C MET A 352 -4.34 3.78 7.05
N GLU A 353 -5.58 3.39 7.42
CA GLU A 353 -6.76 3.52 6.58
C GLU A 353 -7.24 4.98 6.55
N GLN A 354 -7.46 5.53 5.35
CA GLN A 354 -7.71 6.96 5.16
C GLN A 354 -9.01 7.45 5.83
N SER A 355 -9.96 6.56 6.11
CA SER A 355 -11.20 6.89 6.83
C SER A 355 -10.94 7.23 8.30
N ASN A 356 -9.87 6.70 8.89
CA ASN A 356 -9.50 6.90 10.29
C ASN A 356 -8.62 8.15 10.51
N PHE A 357 -8.24 8.86 9.45
CA PHE A 357 -7.46 10.10 9.55
C PHE A 357 -8.36 11.27 9.97
N MET A 358 -8.12 11.81 11.16
CA MET A 358 -8.82 12.98 11.68
C MET A 358 -8.12 14.23 11.15
N MET A 359 -8.83 15.09 10.42
CA MET A 359 -8.33 16.41 10.09
C MET A 359 -8.51 17.28 11.33
N GLY A 360 -7.45 17.92 11.79
CA GLY A 360 -7.51 18.93 12.85
C GLY A 360 -7.59 20.34 12.27
N LEU A 361 -6.89 20.61 11.17
CA LEU A 361 -6.81 21.95 10.57
C LEU A 361 -6.85 21.87 9.05
N LEU A 362 -7.39 22.93 8.44
CA LEU A 362 -7.26 23.22 7.01
C LEU A 362 -6.77 24.66 6.84
N ILE A 363 -5.47 24.80 6.58
CA ILE A 363 -4.77 26.07 6.49
C ILE A 363 -4.87 26.62 5.06
N PRO A 364 -5.46 27.81 4.85
CA PRO A 364 -5.48 28.46 3.54
C PRO A 364 -4.15 29.17 3.21
N GLY A 365 -3.78 29.24 1.94
CA GLY A 365 -2.62 30.02 1.51
C GLY A 365 -2.43 30.09 0.01
N LYS A 366 -1.96 31.24 -0.49
CA LYS A 366 -1.38 31.34 -1.84
C LYS A 366 -0.03 30.62 -1.93
N GLU A 367 0.71 30.63 -0.81
CA GLU A 367 2.03 30.03 -0.64
C GLU A 367 2.02 29.12 0.58
N SER A 368 3.05 28.26 0.69
CA SER A 368 3.32 27.47 1.90
C SER A 368 3.34 28.36 3.16
N PRO A 369 2.80 27.89 4.30
CA PRO A 369 2.82 28.64 5.55
C PRO A 369 4.25 28.91 6.04
N GLY A 370 5.22 28.05 5.69
CA GLY A 370 6.62 28.20 6.10
C GLY A 370 6.75 28.40 7.61
N LYS A 371 7.47 29.46 8.03
CA LYS A 371 7.66 29.80 9.45
C LYS A 371 6.35 30.15 10.19
N ASP A 372 5.29 30.52 9.47
CA ASP A 372 4.03 30.97 10.07
C ASP A 372 3.12 29.81 10.48
N ILE A 373 3.51 28.54 10.22
CA ILE A 373 2.68 27.37 10.53
C ILE A 373 2.32 27.28 12.02
N ASP A 374 3.19 27.74 12.93
CA ASP A 374 2.93 27.71 14.37
C ASP A 374 1.68 28.49 14.75
N VAL A 375 1.43 29.65 14.12
CA VAL A 375 0.24 30.47 14.37
C VAL A 375 -1.03 29.69 14.05
N PHE A 376 -0.98 28.84 13.02
CA PHE A 376 -2.14 28.02 12.64
C PHE A 376 -2.31 26.79 13.52
N LEU A 377 -1.24 26.27 14.13
CA LEU A 377 -1.25 25.10 15.02
C LEU A 377 -1.74 25.41 16.43
N GLU A 378 -1.76 26.69 16.84
CA GLU A 378 -2.21 27.11 18.18
C GLU A 378 -3.53 26.46 18.68
N PRO A 379 -4.62 26.30 17.89
CA PRO A 379 -5.85 25.69 18.41
C PRO A 379 -5.68 24.19 18.66
N LEU A 380 -4.92 23.51 17.80
CA LEU A 380 -4.66 22.09 17.91
C LEU A 380 -3.75 21.79 19.11
N VAL A 381 -2.71 22.59 19.31
CA VAL A 381 -1.79 22.44 20.46
C VAL A 381 -2.54 22.63 21.78
N GLU A 382 -3.45 23.59 21.87
CA GLU A 382 -4.28 23.78 23.07
C GLU A 382 -5.15 22.56 23.40
N GLU A 383 -5.81 21.95 22.40
CA GLU A 383 -6.57 20.71 22.61
C GLU A 383 -5.67 19.54 23.01
N LEU A 384 -4.48 19.42 22.42
CA LEU A 384 -3.51 18.38 22.80
C LEU A 384 -3.01 18.55 24.24
N LEU A 385 -2.82 19.79 24.70
CA LEU A 385 -2.47 20.09 26.09
C LEU A 385 -3.61 19.75 27.07
N GLU A 386 -4.86 19.94 26.66
CA GLU A 386 -6.04 19.53 27.44
C GLU A 386 -6.15 18.00 27.50
N LEU A 387 -6.00 17.32 26.37
CA LEU A 387 -5.99 15.86 26.29
C LEU A 387 -4.84 15.26 27.11
N TRP A 388 -3.67 15.90 27.15
CA TRP A 388 -2.57 15.44 28.00
C TRP A 388 -2.95 15.42 29.49
N LYS A 389 -3.71 16.40 29.97
CA LYS A 389 -4.20 16.47 31.36
C LYS A 389 -5.25 15.42 31.68
N GLY A 390 -6.00 14.97 30.67
CA GLY A 390 -7.06 13.99 30.79
C GLY A 390 -8.44 14.63 30.68
N VAL A 391 -9.28 14.07 29.82
CA VAL A 391 -10.65 14.53 29.57
C VAL A 391 -11.65 13.44 29.91
N ARG A 392 -12.63 13.75 30.76
CA ARG A 392 -13.65 12.78 31.18
C ARG A 392 -14.43 12.25 29.98
N THR A 393 -14.44 10.93 29.82
CA THR A 393 -15.04 10.20 28.69
C THR A 393 -15.70 8.92 29.18
N MET A 394 -16.78 8.47 28.53
CA MET A 394 -17.40 7.17 28.80
C MET A 394 -16.95 6.14 27.76
N ASP A 395 -16.60 4.94 28.21
CA ASP A 395 -16.29 3.81 27.34
C ASP A 395 -17.52 2.90 27.18
N ALA A 396 -18.09 2.85 25.98
CA ALA A 396 -19.27 2.04 25.66
C ALA A 396 -19.00 0.53 25.76
N LEU A 397 -17.75 0.09 25.58
CA LEU A 397 -17.39 -1.31 25.71
C LEU A 397 -17.52 -1.79 27.16
N THR A 398 -17.09 -0.98 28.13
CA THR A 398 -17.11 -1.35 29.55
C THR A 398 -18.25 -0.71 30.34
N GLY A 399 -18.96 0.27 29.76
CA GLY A 399 -19.97 1.10 30.42
C GLY A 399 -19.41 2.01 31.51
N LYS A 400 -18.08 2.19 31.58
CA LYS A 400 -17.40 2.93 32.66
C LYS A 400 -16.78 4.23 32.16
N SER A 401 -16.86 5.28 32.97
CA SER A 401 -16.14 6.52 32.71
C SER A 401 -14.66 6.40 33.05
N PHE A 402 -13.83 7.11 32.28
CA PHE A 402 -12.39 7.20 32.44
C PHE A 402 -11.89 8.57 31.98
N ASP A 403 -10.63 8.87 32.25
CA ASP A 403 -10.00 10.10 31.79
C ASP A 403 -9.18 9.77 30.55
N LEU A 404 -9.61 10.31 29.42
CA LEU A 404 -9.00 10.07 28.11
C LEU A 404 -7.77 10.96 27.96
N HIS A 405 -6.61 10.34 27.74
CA HIS A 405 -5.39 11.05 27.39
C HIS A 405 -4.97 10.80 25.94
N ALA A 406 -4.33 11.80 25.33
CA ALA A 406 -3.71 11.65 24.02
C ALA A 406 -2.35 12.37 23.93
N ALA A 407 -1.44 11.83 23.13
CA ALA A 407 -0.10 12.38 22.92
C ALA A 407 0.34 12.22 21.46
N VAL A 408 0.98 13.24 20.89
CA VAL A 408 1.63 13.14 19.58
C VAL A 408 3.02 12.58 19.78
N ILE A 409 3.32 11.43 19.17
CA ILE A 409 4.59 10.71 19.36
C ILE A 409 5.59 10.91 18.21
N TRP A 410 5.14 11.36 17.03
CA TRP A 410 5.99 11.81 15.91
C TRP A 410 5.16 12.47 14.80
N CYS A 411 5.86 13.01 13.80
CA CYS A 411 5.28 13.61 12.60
C CYS A 411 5.60 12.84 11.31
N ILE A 412 4.70 12.93 10.34
CA ILE A 412 4.84 12.38 8.97
C ILE A 412 4.70 13.52 7.97
N HIS A 413 5.67 13.66 7.07
CA HIS A 413 5.74 14.75 6.12
C HIS A 413 6.82 14.46 5.08
N ASP A 414 6.76 15.12 3.93
CA ASP A 414 7.91 15.19 3.04
C ASP A 414 9.04 16.07 3.66
N TYR A 415 10.21 16.11 3.03
CA TYR A 415 11.36 16.82 3.58
C TYR A 415 11.21 18.36 3.59
N PRO A 416 10.61 19.00 2.57
CA PRO A 416 10.20 20.41 2.65
C PRO A 416 9.22 20.73 3.79
N ALA A 417 8.19 19.91 4.00
CA ALA A 417 7.24 20.08 5.09
C ALA A 417 7.87 19.79 6.46
N LEU A 418 8.90 18.93 6.55
CA LEU A 418 9.73 18.76 7.74
C LEU A 418 10.33 20.10 8.16
N SER A 419 10.95 20.83 7.23
CA SER A 419 11.50 22.17 7.51
C SER A 419 10.42 23.13 7.98
N THR A 420 9.28 23.12 7.28
CA THR A 420 8.13 23.96 7.59
C THR A 420 7.61 23.69 8.99
N LEU A 421 7.50 22.44 9.45
CA LEU A 421 6.89 22.06 10.73
C LEU A 421 7.87 22.08 11.92
N SER A 422 9.09 21.59 11.72
CA SER A 422 10.11 21.49 12.77
C SER A 422 10.86 22.80 13.03
N GLY A 423 10.93 23.68 12.01
CA GLY A 423 11.77 24.86 12.02
C GLY A 423 13.24 24.58 11.70
N ARG A 424 13.60 23.35 11.33
CA ARG A 424 14.98 22.97 11.01
C ARG A 424 15.37 23.34 9.58
N VAL A 425 16.65 23.54 9.36
CA VAL A 425 17.25 23.67 8.03
C VAL A 425 17.23 22.31 7.34
N THR A 426 16.79 22.28 6.08
CA THR A 426 16.75 21.07 5.22
C THR A 426 17.44 21.30 3.87
N LYS A 427 18.23 22.36 3.77
CA LYS A 427 19.03 22.73 2.59
C LYS A 427 20.41 23.22 3.06
N GLY A 428 21.41 23.09 2.20
CA GLY A 428 22.78 23.51 2.51
C GLY A 428 23.56 22.49 3.34
N TYR A 429 24.60 22.96 4.03
CA TYR A 429 25.57 22.11 4.74
C TYR A 429 24.98 21.31 5.91
N TYR A 430 23.99 21.88 6.59
CA TYR A 430 23.32 21.28 7.76
C TYR A 430 21.90 20.79 7.44
N ALA A 431 21.67 20.34 6.21
CA ALA A 431 20.37 19.84 5.77
C ALA A 431 20.01 18.51 6.45
N CYS A 432 20.99 17.61 6.61
CA CYS A 432 20.75 16.29 7.21
C CYS A 432 20.26 16.41 8.65
N VAL A 433 19.16 15.71 8.96
CA VAL A 433 18.48 15.81 10.25
C VAL A 433 19.09 14.93 11.36
N TYR A 434 20.18 14.23 11.09
CA TYR A 434 20.88 13.41 12.08
C TYR A 434 22.39 13.71 12.15
N CYS A 435 22.89 14.60 11.29
CA CYS A 435 24.30 14.98 11.21
C CYS A 435 24.48 16.43 11.67
N ASP A 436 24.20 16.69 12.94
CA ASP A 436 24.21 18.04 13.54
C ASP A 436 25.61 18.66 13.57
N LYS A 437 26.61 17.87 13.95
CA LYS A 437 27.99 18.32 14.08
C LYS A 437 28.87 17.66 13.05
N ASN A 438 29.68 18.49 12.38
CA ASN A 438 30.63 18.07 11.35
C ASN A 438 29.94 17.20 10.27
N PRO A 439 28.87 17.69 9.61
CA PRO A 439 28.16 16.94 8.58
C PRO A 439 29.10 16.51 7.43
N CYS A 440 28.69 15.51 6.67
CA CYS A 440 29.40 15.06 5.46
C CYS A 440 29.20 16.00 4.24
N SER A 441 28.64 17.18 4.46
CA SER A 441 28.38 18.14 3.40
C SER A 441 29.66 18.76 2.86
N THR A 442 29.77 18.89 1.55
CA THR A 442 30.87 19.57 0.85
C THR A 442 30.30 20.39 -0.29
N LYS A 443 30.80 21.61 -0.50
CA LYS A 443 30.45 22.42 -1.66
C LYS A 443 31.22 21.91 -2.88
N ILE A 444 30.48 21.68 -3.95
CA ILE A 444 30.99 21.52 -5.31
C ILE A 444 30.52 22.71 -6.15
N ARG A 445 30.99 22.86 -7.39
CA ARG A 445 30.79 24.08 -8.20
C ARG A 445 29.36 24.65 -8.15
N ASN A 446 28.34 23.81 -8.34
CA ASN A 446 26.96 24.29 -8.50
C ASN A 446 26.01 23.86 -7.38
N LYS A 447 26.49 23.20 -6.32
CA LYS A 447 25.65 22.72 -5.20
C LYS A 447 26.42 22.18 -4.02
N ILE A 448 25.72 21.90 -2.93
CA ILE A 448 26.23 21.14 -1.79
C ILE A 448 25.88 19.65 -1.93
N CYS A 449 26.87 18.78 -1.82
CA CYS A 449 26.72 17.32 -1.80
C CYS A 449 27.11 16.74 -0.43
N TYR A 450 26.69 15.51 -0.14
CA TYR A 450 26.93 14.77 1.09
C TYR A 450 27.77 13.53 0.78
N ILE A 451 29.10 13.67 0.89
CA ILE A 451 30.08 12.62 0.53
C ILE A 451 30.97 12.29 1.74
N GLY A 452 31.58 11.11 1.74
CA GLY A 452 32.41 10.64 2.85
C GLY A 452 31.69 9.66 3.77
N HIS A 453 30.80 8.82 3.22
CA HIS A 453 30.12 7.76 3.97
C HIS A 453 31.10 6.75 4.63
N ARG A 454 32.35 6.71 4.15
CA ARG A 454 33.48 5.99 4.78
C ARG A 454 33.80 6.41 6.23
N ARG A 455 33.27 7.54 6.70
CA ARG A 455 33.36 7.98 8.11
C ARG A 455 32.63 7.04 9.08
N TRP A 456 31.70 6.20 8.60
CA TRP A 456 31.01 5.20 9.42
C TRP A 456 31.82 3.90 9.64
N PHE A 457 32.96 3.74 8.97
CA PHE A 457 33.86 2.61 9.22
C PHE A 457 34.79 2.84 10.41
N GLN A 458 35.36 1.76 10.95
CA GLN A 458 36.45 1.85 11.92
C GLN A 458 37.66 2.59 11.33
N ILE A 459 38.42 3.28 12.18
CA ILE A 459 39.46 4.24 11.76
C ILE A 459 40.59 3.59 10.94
N ASP A 460 40.82 2.29 11.16
CA ASP A 460 41.83 1.48 10.51
C ASP A 460 41.37 0.84 9.18
N HIS A 461 40.07 0.97 8.84
CA HIS A 461 39.48 0.38 7.63
C HIS A 461 40.19 0.83 6.35
N PRO A 462 40.52 -0.07 5.39
CA PRO A 462 41.30 0.26 4.20
C PRO A 462 40.71 1.41 3.35
N TRP A 463 39.39 1.45 3.19
CA TRP A 463 38.72 2.51 2.40
C TRP A 463 38.85 3.91 3.01
N ARG A 464 39.14 4.04 4.32
CA ARG A 464 39.46 5.34 4.92
C ARG A 464 40.84 5.85 4.49
N LYS A 465 41.76 4.96 4.12
CA LYS A 465 43.09 5.31 3.61
C LYS A 465 43.12 5.50 2.09
N SER A 466 42.08 5.09 1.38
CA SER A 466 41.98 5.21 -0.07
C SER A 466 41.70 6.65 -0.52
N ARG A 467 42.41 7.10 -1.56
CA ARG A 467 42.21 8.41 -2.22
C ARG A 467 41.23 8.35 -3.40
N GLU A 468 40.64 7.20 -3.68
CA GLU A 468 39.76 7.00 -4.85
C GLU A 468 38.40 7.70 -4.74
N PHE A 469 37.96 8.04 -3.52
CA PHE A 469 36.63 8.61 -3.26
C PHE A 469 36.59 10.12 -3.55
N ASN A 470 37.42 10.90 -2.85
CA ASN A 470 37.44 12.37 -2.94
C ASN A 470 38.87 12.95 -2.97
N GLY A 471 39.87 12.13 -3.33
CA GLY A 471 41.29 12.53 -3.36
C GLY A 471 41.97 12.59 -1.99
N LYS A 472 41.23 12.49 -0.89
CA LYS A 472 41.72 12.66 0.49
C LYS A 472 41.62 11.36 1.31
N ILE A 473 42.49 11.24 2.31
CA ILE A 473 42.40 10.23 3.38
C ILE A 473 41.33 10.69 4.39
N GLU A 474 40.54 9.75 4.91
CA GLU A 474 39.47 10.02 5.88
C GLU A 474 39.88 9.81 7.32
N ALA A 475 40.26 10.88 8.00
CA ALA A 475 40.59 10.86 9.42
C ALA A 475 39.42 11.30 10.33
N CYS A 476 38.35 11.88 9.80
CA CYS A 476 37.28 12.48 10.60
C CYS A 476 36.33 11.41 11.16
N ASP A 477 35.96 11.50 12.44
CA ASP A 477 34.93 10.64 13.03
C ASP A 477 33.58 10.79 12.32
N LYS A 478 32.67 9.80 12.49
CA LYS A 478 31.30 9.93 11.98
C LYS A 478 30.63 11.22 12.51
N PRO A 479 29.73 11.85 11.74
CA PRO A 479 28.93 12.98 12.23
C PRO A 479 28.22 12.64 13.54
N GLN A 480 27.98 13.67 14.34
CA GLN A 480 27.38 13.52 15.67
C GLN A 480 26.05 14.28 15.74
N GLU A 481 25.16 13.79 16.59
CA GLU A 481 23.92 14.48 16.99
C GLU A 481 24.20 15.40 18.18
N PHE A 482 23.39 16.45 18.35
CA PHE A 482 23.43 17.26 19.57
C PHE A 482 22.98 16.46 20.79
N SER A 483 23.57 16.76 21.96
CA SER A 483 22.99 16.33 23.24
C SER A 483 21.66 17.04 23.48
N ALA A 484 20.86 16.54 24.44
CA ALA A 484 19.60 17.18 24.79
C ALA A 484 19.81 18.63 25.27
N GLU A 485 20.88 18.90 26.01
CA GLU A 485 21.24 20.23 26.50
C GLU A 485 21.63 21.16 25.35
N GLU A 486 22.52 20.72 24.45
CA GLU A 486 22.96 21.50 23.30
C GLU A 486 21.79 21.81 22.34
N LEU A 487 20.89 20.84 22.14
CA LEU A 487 19.68 21.02 21.36
C LEU A 487 18.77 22.11 21.96
N MET A 488 18.58 22.09 23.28
CA MET A 488 17.79 23.13 23.96
C MET A 488 18.46 24.50 23.87
N GLU A 489 19.79 24.59 23.97
CA GLU A 489 20.53 25.83 23.74
C GLU A 489 20.27 26.37 22.33
N GLN A 490 20.42 25.53 21.29
CA GLN A 490 20.15 25.92 19.91
C GLN A 490 18.73 26.45 19.70
N LEU A 491 17.73 25.84 20.34
CA LEU A 491 16.34 26.28 20.26
C LEU A 491 16.11 27.61 20.99
N GLU A 492 16.81 27.85 22.10
CA GLU A 492 16.73 29.09 22.87
C GLU A 492 17.21 30.29 22.03
N TRP A 493 18.24 30.11 21.20
CA TRP A 493 18.73 31.13 20.26
C TRP A 493 17.69 31.55 19.20
N VAL A 494 16.71 30.70 18.91
CA VAL A 494 15.71 30.92 17.85
C VAL A 494 14.28 31.00 18.39
N LYS A 495 14.11 31.13 19.72
CA LYS A 495 12.79 31.20 20.38
C LYS A 495 12.02 32.47 20.03
N ASP A 496 12.72 33.59 19.84
CA ASP A 496 12.12 34.92 19.66
C ASP A 496 11.86 35.26 18.18
N VAL A 497 11.93 34.27 17.28
CA VAL A 497 11.66 34.45 15.85
C VAL A 497 10.17 34.72 15.65
N ARG A 498 9.84 35.97 15.31
CA ARG A 498 8.44 36.40 15.18
C ARG A 498 7.77 35.82 13.93
N PRO A 499 6.55 35.26 14.06
CA PRO A 499 5.72 34.87 12.94
C PRO A 499 5.16 36.12 12.21
N GLY A 500 4.85 35.94 10.94
CA GLY A 500 4.21 36.93 10.08
C GLY A 500 5.14 37.55 9.02
N LYS A 501 4.50 37.96 7.91
CA LYS A 501 5.11 38.59 6.73
C LYS A 501 4.96 40.11 6.77
N HIS A 502 5.49 40.77 7.80
CA HIS A 502 5.42 42.24 7.93
C HIS A 502 6.29 42.93 6.85
N PRO A 503 5.85 44.03 6.21
CA PRO A 503 6.65 44.75 5.21
C PRO A 503 7.98 45.30 5.77
N GLU A 504 7.98 45.68 7.04
CA GLU A 504 9.18 46.17 7.75
C GLU A 504 10.00 45.06 8.43
N SER A 505 9.61 43.78 8.27
CA SER A 505 10.45 42.67 8.71
C SER A 505 11.73 42.66 7.88
N LYS A 506 12.79 43.27 8.39
CA LYS A 506 14.12 43.19 7.79
C LYS A 506 14.48 41.70 7.67
N LYS A 507 14.84 41.24 6.46
CA LYS A 507 15.54 39.96 6.31
C LYS A 507 16.69 39.96 7.32
N ARG A 508 16.77 38.96 8.19
CA ARG A 508 17.86 38.85 9.18
C ARG A 508 19.17 38.95 8.40
N LYS A 509 20.04 39.91 8.74
CA LYS A 509 21.44 39.86 8.28
C LYS A 509 21.98 38.54 8.82
N ARG A 510 22.27 37.58 7.96
CA ARG A 510 22.89 36.31 8.33
C ARG A 510 24.28 36.65 8.87
N GLY A 511 24.42 36.79 10.19
CA GLY A 511 25.72 36.66 10.81
C GLY A 511 26.09 35.18 10.70
N ALA A 512 27.21 34.88 10.04
CA ALA A 512 27.77 33.55 9.93
C ALA A 512 28.03 33.00 11.33
N ILE A 513 27.07 32.26 11.87
CA ILE A 513 27.33 31.34 12.98
C ILE A 513 27.33 29.97 12.32
N ASP A 514 28.54 29.49 12.05
CA ASP A 514 28.77 28.11 11.62
C ASP A 514 28.09 27.16 12.63
N GLY A 515 27.32 26.19 12.12
CA GLY A 515 26.58 25.23 12.95
C GLY A 515 25.12 25.56 13.30
N GLN A 516 24.52 26.64 12.79
CA GLN A 516 23.10 26.95 13.07
C GLN A 516 22.14 26.03 12.29
N CYS A 517 21.62 24.99 12.96
CA CYS A 517 20.72 24.00 12.36
C CYS A 517 19.21 24.36 12.43
N TRP A 518 18.83 25.38 13.20
CA TRP A 518 17.44 25.82 13.36
C TRP A 518 17.19 27.24 12.88
N LYS A 519 16.04 27.44 12.24
CA LYS A 519 15.52 28.75 11.82
C LYS A 519 14.50 29.32 12.81
N ARG A 520 13.82 28.46 13.57
CA ARG A 520 12.80 28.81 14.58
C ARG A 520 12.60 27.65 15.57
N ARG A 521 12.10 27.95 16.77
CA ARG A 521 11.56 26.95 17.68
C ARG A 521 10.09 26.67 17.33
N SER A 522 9.75 25.40 17.10
CA SER A 522 8.37 24.98 16.80
C SER A 522 7.46 24.94 18.02
N CYS A 523 6.18 25.27 17.85
CA CYS A 523 5.17 25.18 18.90
C CYS A 523 4.94 23.74 19.40
N LEU A 524 5.36 22.72 18.63
CA LEU A 524 5.33 21.32 19.09
C LEU A 524 6.20 21.10 20.32
N TRP A 525 7.24 21.92 20.53
CA TRP A 525 8.07 21.90 21.73
C TRP A 525 7.36 22.35 23.00
N ASP A 526 6.15 22.91 22.90
CA ASP A 526 5.31 23.24 24.05
C ASP A 526 4.53 22.01 24.55
N LEU A 527 4.48 20.92 23.78
CA LEU A 527 3.86 19.67 24.21
C LEU A 527 4.74 18.96 25.26
N PRO A 528 4.19 18.52 26.42
CA PRO A 528 4.98 18.03 27.55
C PRO A 528 5.89 16.86 27.24
N CYS A 529 5.46 15.94 26.38
CA CYS A 529 6.25 14.76 26.02
C CYS A 529 7.30 15.03 24.94
N TRP A 530 7.18 16.12 24.17
CA TRP A 530 7.91 16.32 22.93
C TRP A 530 9.42 16.28 23.13
N SER A 531 9.93 17.03 24.12
CA SER A 531 11.36 17.13 24.46
C SER A 531 12.01 15.78 24.75
N SER A 532 11.24 14.79 25.18
CA SER A 532 11.71 13.46 25.54
C SER A 532 11.63 12.40 24.45
N LEU A 533 11.00 12.69 23.31
CA LEU A 533 10.81 11.70 22.25
C LEU A 533 12.14 11.38 21.54
N LYS A 534 12.46 10.09 21.42
CA LYS A 534 13.60 9.58 20.62
C LYS A 534 13.41 9.82 19.12
N LEU A 535 12.18 9.77 18.63
CA LEU A 535 11.82 10.04 17.24
C LEU A 535 10.72 11.10 17.21
N ARG A 536 10.93 12.19 16.47
CA ARG A 536 9.97 13.31 16.37
C ARG A 536 9.44 13.51 14.96
N HIS A 537 10.28 13.26 13.98
CA HIS A 537 10.01 13.50 12.57
C HIS A 537 10.47 12.25 11.81
N ASN A 538 9.56 11.63 11.06
CA ASN A 538 9.92 10.49 10.23
C ASN A 538 10.60 10.96 8.95
N LEU A 539 11.62 10.21 8.52
CA LEU A 539 12.15 10.28 7.17
C LEU A 539 11.17 9.60 6.22
N ASP A 540 10.86 10.33 5.15
CA ASP A 540 9.95 9.85 4.14
C ASP A 540 10.66 8.93 3.15
N VAL A 541 10.66 7.63 3.47
CA VAL A 541 11.26 6.58 2.63
C VAL A 541 10.71 6.61 1.22
N MET A 542 9.41 6.89 1.06
CA MET A 542 8.76 6.94 -0.25
C MET A 542 9.40 8.02 -1.15
N HIS A 543 9.59 9.24 -0.62
CA HIS A 543 10.24 10.31 -1.38
C HIS A 543 11.75 10.09 -1.54
N ILE A 544 12.42 9.48 -0.55
CA ILE A 544 13.84 9.12 -0.66
C ILE A 544 14.04 8.12 -1.80
N GLU A 545 13.26 7.03 -1.84
CA GLU A 545 13.31 6.04 -2.92
C GLU A 545 13.01 6.67 -4.29
N LYS A 546 12.01 7.56 -4.37
CA LYS A 546 11.69 8.29 -5.61
C LYS A 546 12.90 9.09 -6.11
N ASN A 547 13.50 9.90 -5.23
CA ASN A 547 14.65 10.73 -5.59
C ASN A 547 15.84 9.87 -6.06
N ILE A 548 16.18 8.81 -5.31
CA ILE A 548 17.27 7.89 -5.66
C ILE A 548 17.01 7.23 -7.02
N CYS A 549 15.79 6.73 -7.25
CA CYS A 549 15.41 6.12 -8.52
C CYS A 549 15.51 7.12 -9.68
N GLU A 550 15.05 8.36 -9.50
CA GLU A 550 15.15 9.41 -10.52
C GLU A 550 16.61 9.80 -10.81
N TYR A 551 17.49 9.79 -9.80
CA TYR A 551 18.91 10.07 -10.00
C TYR A 551 19.59 8.97 -10.81
N ILE A 552 19.27 7.70 -10.52
CA ILE A 552 19.76 6.55 -11.29
C ILE A 552 19.29 6.65 -12.74
N LEU A 553 17.96 6.77 -12.96
CA LEU A 553 17.38 6.81 -14.30
C LEU A 553 17.84 8.03 -15.11
N GLY A 554 17.87 9.21 -14.48
CA GLY A 554 18.31 10.45 -15.12
C GLY A 554 19.76 10.39 -15.55
N THR A 555 20.62 9.75 -14.75
CA THR A 555 22.04 9.56 -15.07
C THR A 555 22.25 8.47 -16.13
N PHE A 556 21.59 7.32 -16.00
CA PHE A 556 21.69 6.21 -16.95
C PHE A 556 21.24 6.60 -18.36
N LEU A 557 20.09 7.28 -18.45
CA LEU A 557 19.52 7.68 -19.72
C LEU A 557 20.10 9.02 -20.23
N GLY A 558 20.95 9.69 -19.45
CA GLY A 558 21.55 10.98 -19.82
C GLY A 558 20.51 12.07 -20.09
N ILE A 559 19.42 12.11 -19.31
CA ILE A 559 18.31 13.03 -19.52
C ILE A 559 18.75 14.45 -19.16
N VAL A 560 18.69 15.36 -20.13
CA VAL A 560 19.07 16.77 -19.93
C VAL A 560 18.27 17.38 -18.77
N GLY A 561 18.98 18.05 -17.86
CA GLY A 561 18.40 18.64 -16.64
C GLY A 561 18.16 17.68 -15.47
N LYS A 562 18.12 16.36 -15.72
CA LYS A 562 17.97 15.33 -14.66
C LYS A 562 19.22 14.52 -14.39
N THR A 563 20.13 14.41 -15.38
CA THR A 563 21.40 13.70 -15.24
C THR A 563 22.27 14.32 -14.15
N LYS A 564 22.87 13.48 -13.31
CA LYS A 564 23.90 13.93 -12.35
C LYS A 564 25.28 13.99 -13.01
N ASP A 565 25.43 13.51 -14.25
CA ASP A 565 26.67 13.59 -15.03
C ASP A 565 26.71 14.85 -15.90
N THR A 566 26.97 16.00 -15.26
CA THR A 566 27.05 17.29 -15.95
C THR A 566 28.50 17.69 -16.23
N ILE A 567 28.71 18.66 -17.12
CA ILE A 567 30.05 19.25 -17.37
C ILE A 567 30.67 19.80 -16.07
N ALA A 568 29.87 20.47 -15.23
CA ALA A 568 30.32 20.89 -13.90
C ALA A 568 30.77 19.70 -13.05
N SER A 569 30.01 18.60 -13.06
CA SER A 569 30.38 17.37 -12.33
C SER A 569 31.68 16.74 -12.87
N ARG A 570 31.96 16.83 -14.17
CA ARG A 570 33.24 16.37 -14.76
C ARG A 570 34.41 17.22 -14.31
N LEU A 571 34.22 18.54 -14.24
CA LEU A 571 35.22 19.46 -13.70
C LEU A 571 35.44 19.23 -12.20
N ASP A 572 34.39 18.96 -11.43
CA ASP A 572 34.52 18.60 -10.01
C ASP A 572 35.42 17.36 -9.80
N LEU A 573 35.33 16.35 -10.69
CA LEU A 573 36.23 15.19 -10.67
C LEU A 573 37.69 15.57 -10.98
N GLU A 574 37.91 16.52 -11.89
CA GLU A 574 39.23 17.08 -12.23
C GLU A 574 39.84 17.81 -11.04
N ASP A 575 39.06 18.68 -10.41
CA ASP A 575 39.46 19.47 -9.25
C ASP A 575 39.77 18.58 -8.03
N MET A 576 39.03 17.48 -7.84
CA MET A 576 39.31 16.48 -6.80
C MET A 576 40.48 15.53 -7.15
N GLY A 577 40.99 15.58 -8.37
CA GLY A 577 42.10 14.74 -8.83
C GLY A 577 41.78 13.25 -8.95
N ILE A 578 40.49 12.89 -9.06
CA ILE A 578 39.99 11.50 -9.11
C ILE A 578 39.46 11.14 -10.50
N ARG A 579 39.46 9.84 -10.84
CA ARG A 579 38.89 9.30 -12.10
C ARG A 579 39.35 10.03 -13.37
N LYS A 580 40.67 10.20 -13.53
CA LYS A 580 41.30 10.92 -14.67
C LYS A 580 40.78 10.56 -16.07
N LYS A 581 40.34 9.30 -16.24
CA LYS A 581 39.73 8.80 -17.48
C LYS A 581 38.45 9.56 -17.89
N LEU A 582 37.78 10.22 -16.94
CA LEU A 582 36.53 10.95 -17.10
C LEU A 582 36.70 12.47 -17.24
N HIS A 583 37.94 12.98 -17.20
CA HIS A 583 38.22 14.42 -17.31
C HIS A 583 38.03 14.91 -18.75
N LEU A 584 37.60 16.16 -18.89
CA LEU A 584 37.41 16.79 -20.20
C LEU A 584 38.75 16.91 -20.94
N LYS A 585 38.77 16.63 -22.25
CA LYS A 585 39.98 16.75 -23.07
C LYS A 585 39.82 17.91 -24.03
N ARG A 586 40.73 18.88 -23.98
CA ARG A 586 40.69 20.04 -24.87
C ARG A 586 41.12 19.65 -26.28
N GLU A 587 40.28 19.96 -27.25
CA GLU A 587 40.47 19.73 -28.69
C GLU A 587 40.21 21.06 -29.43
N GLY A 588 41.23 21.92 -29.48
CA GLY A 588 41.14 23.25 -30.08
C GLY A 588 40.17 24.18 -29.32
N ASP A 589 39.11 24.59 -30.02
CA ASP A 589 38.02 25.45 -29.52
C ASP A 589 36.84 24.66 -28.91
N SER A 590 37.02 23.36 -28.71
CA SER A 590 36.04 22.48 -28.05
C SER A 590 36.70 21.58 -27.01
N TYR A 591 35.89 21.01 -26.12
CA TYR A 591 36.29 19.93 -25.23
C TYR A 591 35.53 18.67 -25.61
N SER A 592 36.23 17.54 -25.72
CA SER A 592 35.61 16.23 -25.77
C SER A 592 35.28 15.74 -24.36
N VAL A 593 34.08 15.18 -24.21
CA VAL A 593 33.53 14.62 -22.99
C VAL A 593 33.63 13.10 -23.07
N PRO A 594 34.55 12.45 -22.32
CA PRO A 594 34.67 11.00 -22.36
C PRO A 594 33.37 10.32 -21.90
N ASN A 595 33.01 9.21 -22.56
CA ASN A 595 31.86 8.42 -22.16
C ASN A 595 32.04 7.91 -20.73
N ALA A 596 31.02 8.07 -19.89
CA ALA A 596 31.02 7.45 -18.57
C ALA A 596 30.44 6.04 -18.65
N PRO A 597 30.98 5.08 -17.87
CA PRO A 597 30.48 3.70 -17.82
C PRO A 597 29.06 3.62 -17.24
N TYR A 598 28.66 4.60 -16.42
CA TYR A 598 27.33 4.70 -15.81
C TYR A 598 26.32 5.45 -16.68
N VAL A 599 26.68 5.86 -17.91
CA VAL A 599 25.75 6.46 -18.88
C VAL A 599 25.56 5.48 -20.02
N MET A 600 24.32 5.08 -20.30
CA MET A 600 24.01 4.12 -21.34
C MET A 600 24.25 4.72 -22.73
N ASP A 601 24.86 3.93 -23.61
CA ASP A 601 24.86 4.21 -25.04
C ASP A 601 23.45 3.98 -25.66
N LYS A 602 23.29 4.32 -26.94
CA LYS A 602 21.98 4.20 -27.60
C LYS A 602 21.45 2.75 -27.63
N THR A 603 22.32 1.77 -27.82
CA THR A 603 21.93 0.34 -27.88
C THR A 603 21.49 -0.14 -26.50
N GLN A 604 22.24 0.24 -25.46
CA GLN A 604 21.91 -0.06 -24.07
C GLN A 604 20.60 0.61 -23.63
N LYS A 605 20.34 1.86 -24.03
CA LYS A 605 19.07 2.55 -23.73
C LYS A 605 17.87 1.83 -24.34
N ILE A 606 17.97 1.41 -25.60
CA ILE A 606 16.91 0.68 -26.29
C ILE A 606 16.68 -0.67 -25.59
N ALA A 607 17.73 -1.43 -25.29
CA ALA A 607 17.62 -2.70 -24.58
C ALA A 607 16.97 -2.54 -23.19
N PHE A 608 17.36 -1.51 -22.44
CA PHE A 608 16.78 -1.20 -21.13
C PHE A 608 15.29 -0.84 -21.24
N CYS A 609 14.91 0.00 -22.21
CA CYS A 609 13.52 0.38 -22.41
C CYS A 609 12.65 -0.77 -22.94
N GLU A 610 13.18 -1.63 -23.82
CA GLU A 610 12.48 -2.85 -24.27
C GLU A 610 12.23 -3.81 -23.11
N PHE A 611 13.22 -3.99 -22.22
CA PHE A 611 13.03 -4.76 -20.99
C PHE A 611 11.88 -4.18 -20.15
N LEU A 612 11.88 -2.87 -19.87
CA LEU A 612 10.78 -2.25 -19.11
C LEU A 612 9.42 -2.37 -19.81
N ARG A 613 9.39 -2.41 -21.15
CA ARG A 613 8.17 -2.60 -21.93
C ARG A 613 7.63 -4.03 -21.83
N SER A 614 8.51 -5.03 -21.66
CA SER A 614 8.12 -6.44 -21.54
C SER A 614 7.64 -6.82 -20.13
N VAL A 615 7.96 -6.03 -19.10
CA VAL A 615 7.56 -6.30 -17.72
C VAL A 615 6.04 -6.36 -17.58
N LYS A 616 5.54 -7.52 -17.11
CA LYS A 616 4.15 -7.71 -16.68
C LYS A 616 4.08 -7.98 -15.19
N PHE A 617 3.26 -7.21 -14.49
CA PHE A 617 3.04 -7.33 -13.05
C PHE A 617 1.77 -8.13 -12.71
N LEU A 618 1.71 -8.59 -11.47
CA LEU A 618 0.51 -9.18 -10.88
C LEU A 618 -0.64 -8.15 -10.79
N ASP A 619 -1.89 -8.62 -10.77
CA ASP A 619 -3.04 -7.71 -10.62
C ASP A 619 -2.95 -6.94 -9.30
N GLY A 620 -3.14 -5.62 -9.37
CA GLY A 620 -3.06 -4.74 -8.19
C GLY A 620 -1.65 -4.45 -7.68
N TYR A 621 -0.58 -4.95 -8.31
CA TYR A 621 0.78 -4.77 -7.80
C TYR A 621 1.41 -3.41 -8.15
N ALA A 622 1.48 -3.07 -9.45
CA ALA A 622 2.10 -1.83 -9.96
C ALA A 622 1.42 -1.36 -11.24
N SER A 623 1.73 -0.14 -11.69
CA SER A 623 1.22 0.38 -12.97
C SER A 623 1.96 -0.23 -14.16
N ASN A 624 1.39 -0.10 -15.36
CA ASN A 624 2.00 -0.62 -16.57
C ASN A 624 3.17 0.28 -17.02
N LEU A 625 4.41 -0.11 -16.73
CA LEU A 625 5.60 0.68 -17.07
C LEU A 625 5.75 0.98 -18.56
N ALA A 626 5.17 0.16 -19.44
CA ALA A 626 5.18 0.43 -20.88
C ALA A 626 4.52 1.77 -21.24
N THR A 627 3.60 2.30 -20.41
CA THR A 627 2.97 3.60 -20.65
C THR A 627 3.85 4.79 -20.28
N CYS A 628 4.95 4.54 -19.56
CA CYS A 628 5.90 5.56 -19.13
C CYS A 628 7.07 5.72 -20.11
N ILE A 629 7.16 4.90 -21.15
CA ILE A 629 8.25 4.94 -22.13
C ILE A 629 7.90 5.96 -23.23
N SER A 630 8.86 6.82 -23.57
CA SER A 630 8.71 7.81 -24.64
C SER A 630 8.53 7.15 -26.02
N ALA A 631 7.98 7.91 -26.97
CA ALA A 631 7.71 7.41 -28.33
C ALA A 631 8.97 6.95 -29.09
N ASP A 632 10.13 7.57 -28.81
CA ASP A 632 11.44 7.17 -29.36
C ASP A 632 12.03 5.91 -28.71
N GLY A 633 11.37 5.37 -27.67
CA GLY A 633 11.78 4.17 -26.97
C GLY A 633 13.10 4.29 -26.20
N CYS A 634 13.57 5.51 -25.91
CA CYS A 634 14.88 5.75 -25.30
C CYS A 634 14.82 6.44 -23.93
N ASN A 635 13.65 6.92 -23.49
CA ASN A 635 13.48 7.67 -22.25
C ASN A 635 12.22 7.24 -21.47
N LEU A 636 12.14 7.69 -20.20
CA LEU A 636 11.01 7.47 -19.30
C LEU A 636 10.37 8.80 -18.86
N GLN A 637 9.04 8.87 -18.84
CA GLN A 637 8.22 10.01 -18.46
C GLN A 637 6.99 9.55 -17.65
N GLY A 638 6.45 10.44 -16.82
CA GLY A 638 5.21 10.19 -16.07
C GLY A 638 5.27 9.06 -15.03
N LEU A 639 6.45 8.70 -14.52
CA LEU A 639 6.59 7.72 -13.43
C LEU A 639 5.98 8.27 -12.14
N LYS A 640 5.13 7.47 -11.48
CA LYS A 640 4.64 7.80 -10.14
C LYS A 640 5.65 7.34 -9.09
N THR A 641 5.52 7.91 -7.90
CA THR A 641 6.33 7.55 -6.72
C THR A 641 6.32 6.04 -6.42
N HIS A 642 5.17 5.39 -6.61
CA HIS A 642 5.06 3.94 -6.46
C HIS A 642 5.82 3.16 -7.55
N ASP A 643 5.82 3.65 -8.79
CA ASP A 643 6.58 3.02 -9.87
C ASP A 643 8.09 3.08 -9.56
N CYS A 644 8.58 4.22 -9.05
CA CYS A 644 9.97 4.38 -8.61
C CYS A 644 10.35 3.40 -7.48
N HIS A 645 9.47 3.18 -6.51
CA HIS A 645 9.68 2.21 -5.42
C HIS A 645 9.88 0.79 -5.97
N ILE A 646 9.00 0.34 -6.88
CA ILE A 646 9.11 -0.98 -7.50
C ILE A 646 10.34 -1.08 -8.41
N LEU A 647 10.63 -0.02 -9.15
CA LEU A 647 11.80 0.07 -10.03
C LEU A 647 13.10 -0.11 -9.24
N LEU A 648 13.28 0.67 -8.17
CA LEU A 648 14.49 0.65 -7.36
C LEU A 648 14.72 -0.70 -6.69
N GLN A 649 13.67 -1.28 -6.09
CA GLN A 649 13.82 -2.50 -5.30
C GLN A 649 14.04 -3.76 -6.15
N ARG A 650 13.38 -3.86 -7.31
CA ARG A 650 13.27 -5.15 -8.04
C ARG A 650 13.61 -5.08 -9.53
N ILE A 651 13.21 -4.00 -10.22
CA ILE A 651 13.22 -3.99 -11.69
C ILE A 651 14.53 -3.44 -12.27
N ILE A 652 15.05 -2.32 -11.75
CA ILE A 652 16.31 -1.73 -12.22
C ILE A 652 17.46 -2.73 -12.06
N PRO A 653 17.66 -3.38 -10.89
CA PRO A 653 18.72 -4.37 -10.76
C PRO A 653 18.63 -5.51 -11.77
N ALA A 654 17.42 -5.97 -12.13
CA ALA A 654 17.21 -7.04 -13.12
C ALA A 654 17.49 -6.55 -14.56
N ALA A 655 17.05 -5.33 -14.86
CA ALA A 655 17.23 -4.70 -16.16
C ALA A 655 18.72 -4.50 -16.49
N VAL A 656 19.51 -4.03 -15.52
CA VAL A 656 20.91 -3.65 -15.78
C VAL A 656 21.91 -4.82 -15.70
N ARG A 657 21.48 -5.98 -15.22
CA ARG A 657 22.31 -7.16 -14.97
C ARG A 657 23.13 -7.63 -16.19
N GLY A 658 22.54 -7.60 -17.38
CA GLY A 658 23.20 -7.95 -18.64
C GLY A 658 23.63 -6.75 -19.49
N ILE A 659 23.33 -5.52 -19.06
CA ILE A 659 23.50 -4.30 -19.86
C ILE A 659 24.68 -3.45 -19.34
N MET A 660 24.82 -3.34 -18.02
CA MET A 660 25.83 -2.51 -17.34
C MET A 660 26.99 -3.35 -16.80
N GLN A 661 28.10 -2.70 -16.44
CA GLN A 661 29.25 -3.36 -15.82
C GLN A 661 28.86 -4.04 -14.49
N LYS A 662 29.54 -5.14 -14.19
CA LYS A 662 29.26 -6.00 -13.04
C LYS A 662 29.21 -5.23 -11.71
N ASP A 663 30.21 -4.39 -11.44
CA ASP A 663 30.30 -3.66 -10.17
C ASP A 663 29.13 -2.68 -9.97
N MET A 664 28.60 -2.11 -11.05
CA MET A 664 27.42 -1.23 -11.00
C MET A 664 26.14 -2.02 -10.74
N TYR A 665 25.99 -3.17 -11.42
CA TYR A 665 24.89 -4.08 -11.17
C TYR A 665 24.86 -4.53 -9.70
N GLU A 666 26.00 -4.97 -9.17
CA GLU A 666 26.09 -5.45 -7.78
C GLU A 666 25.75 -4.34 -6.78
N ALA A 667 26.31 -3.13 -6.93
CA ALA A 667 25.99 -2.01 -6.05
C ALA A 667 24.50 -1.62 -6.09
N LEU A 668 23.86 -1.69 -7.26
CA LEU A 668 22.42 -1.41 -7.39
C LEU A 668 21.54 -2.55 -6.87
N ALA A 669 21.97 -3.80 -7.04
CA ALA A 669 21.28 -4.96 -6.48
C ALA A 669 21.30 -4.92 -4.95
N GLU A 670 22.45 -4.61 -4.33
CA GLU A 670 22.57 -4.42 -2.89
C GLU A 670 21.68 -3.28 -2.38
N LEU A 671 21.63 -2.15 -3.10
CA LEU A 671 20.75 -1.04 -2.76
C LEU A 671 19.26 -1.42 -2.87
N GLY A 672 18.89 -2.17 -3.91
CA GLY A 672 17.52 -2.66 -4.10
C GLY A 672 17.08 -3.61 -2.98
N ILE A 673 17.94 -4.56 -2.61
CA ILE A 673 17.73 -5.50 -1.50
C ILE A 673 17.61 -4.75 -0.17
N PHE A 674 18.47 -3.75 0.07
CA PHE A 674 18.39 -2.91 1.27
C PHE A 674 17.01 -2.28 1.43
N PHE A 675 16.47 -1.65 0.37
CA PHE A 675 15.14 -1.05 0.43
C PHE A 675 14.02 -2.09 0.50
N GLN A 676 14.15 -3.23 -0.18
CA GLN A 676 13.20 -4.34 -0.07
C GLN A 676 13.08 -4.86 1.37
N GLN A 677 14.21 -5.07 2.05
CA GLN A 677 14.25 -5.50 3.44
C GLN A 677 13.72 -4.43 4.39
N LEU A 678 14.07 -3.15 4.17
CA LEU A 678 13.62 -2.03 4.97
C LEU A 678 12.10 -1.85 4.90
N CYS A 679 11.52 -2.02 3.71
CA CYS A 679 10.10 -1.80 3.44
C CYS A 679 9.23 -3.05 3.69
N ALA A 680 9.78 -4.11 4.26
CA ALA A 680 9.02 -5.30 4.64
C ALA A 680 7.99 -4.98 5.73
N LYS A 681 6.89 -5.74 5.76
CA LYS A 681 5.82 -5.56 6.75
C LYS A 681 6.24 -5.97 8.16
N THR A 682 7.04 -7.02 8.23
CA THR A 682 7.65 -7.54 9.45
C THR A 682 9.15 -7.32 9.34
N LEU A 683 9.70 -6.56 10.28
CA LEU A 683 11.14 -6.29 10.35
C LEU A 683 11.76 -7.14 11.45
N LYS A 684 12.87 -7.81 11.14
CA LYS A 684 13.67 -8.50 12.16
C LYS A 684 14.78 -7.57 12.70
N LEU A 685 14.95 -7.48 14.02
CA LEU A 685 15.90 -6.56 14.66
C LEU A 685 17.36 -6.90 14.29
N ASP A 686 17.72 -8.18 14.27
CA ASP A 686 19.04 -8.65 13.84
C ASP A 686 19.36 -8.25 12.38
N VAL A 687 18.37 -8.32 11.49
CA VAL A 687 18.50 -7.85 10.09
C VAL A 687 18.71 -6.34 10.05
N LEU A 688 17.94 -5.54 10.80
CA LEU A 688 18.15 -4.08 10.87
C LEU A 688 19.54 -3.70 11.39
N HIS A 689 20.05 -4.43 12.37
CA HIS A 689 21.42 -4.23 12.87
C HIS A 689 22.50 -4.59 11.84
N ARG A 690 22.26 -5.59 10.99
CA ARG A 690 23.11 -5.92 9.84
C ARG A 690 23.06 -4.81 8.79
N MET A 691 21.85 -4.38 8.40
CA MET A 691 21.62 -3.31 7.44
C MET A 691 22.32 -2.01 7.83
N LYS A 692 22.38 -1.68 9.12
CA LYS A 692 23.14 -0.51 9.63
C LYS A 692 24.64 -0.58 9.32
N LYS A 693 25.22 -1.77 9.23
CA LYS A 693 26.62 -2.01 8.84
C LYS A 693 26.79 -2.06 7.31
N ASP A 694 25.76 -2.53 6.60
CA ASP A 694 25.80 -2.71 5.15
C ASP A 694 25.60 -1.40 4.38
N ILE A 695 24.69 -0.52 4.82
CA ILE A 695 24.37 0.71 4.09
C ILE A 695 25.57 1.65 3.87
N PRO A 696 26.52 1.85 4.80
CA PRO A 696 27.72 2.63 4.51
C PRO A 696 28.60 1.98 3.42
N ILE A 697 28.62 0.65 3.32
CA ILE A 697 29.36 -0.08 2.28
C ILE A 697 28.72 0.19 0.92
N ILE A 698 27.38 0.05 0.82
CA ILE A 698 26.62 0.31 -0.40
C ILE A 698 26.84 1.75 -0.87
N LEU A 699 26.68 2.74 0.01
CA LEU A 699 26.90 4.15 -0.31
C LEU A 699 28.35 4.44 -0.74
N CYS A 700 29.35 3.78 -0.13
CA CYS A 700 30.74 3.89 -0.56
C CYS A 700 30.99 3.27 -1.93
N LYS A 701 30.39 2.12 -2.26
CA LYS A 701 30.47 1.53 -3.61
C LYS A 701 29.91 2.49 -4.65
N LEU A 702 28.75 3.09 -4.37
CA LEU A 702 28.16 4.12 -5.21
C LEU A 702 29.09 5.34 -5.33
N GLU A 703 29.71 5.82 -4.24
CA GLU A 703 30.66 6.95 -4.25
C GLU A 703 31.89 6.68 -5.11
N LYS A 704 32.28 5.42 -5.34
CA LYS A 704 33.36 5.08 -6.26
C LYS A 704 32.90 5.08 -7.73
N ILE A 705 31.61 4.87 -7.99
CA ILE A 705 31.02 4.74 -9.33
C ILE A 705 30.51 6.09 -9.85
N PHE A 706 29.63 6.75 -9.11
CA PHE A 706 28.88 7.94 -9.55
C PHE A 706 29.59 9.25 -9.18
N PRO A 707 29.37 10.37 -9.90
CA PRO A 707 30.00 11.65 -9.59
C PRO A 707 29.51 12.21 -8.24
N PRO A 708 30.28 13.12 -7.58
CA PRO A 708 29.90 13.70 -6.28
C PRO A 708 28.52 14.37 -6.28
N SER A 709 28.12 14.92 -7.42
CA SER A 709 26.82 15.53 -7.64
C SER A 709 25.64 14.56 -7.47
N PHE A 710 25.87 13.24 -7.50
CA PHE A 710 24.87 12.21 -7.27
C PHE A 710 24.44 12.11 -5.79
N PHE A 711 25.31 12.55 -4.87
CA PHE A 711 25.13 12.42 -3.42
C PHE A 711 24.57 13.70 -2.83
N ASP A 712 23.28 13.97 -3.00
CA ASP A 712 22.62 15.02 -2.23
C ASP A 712 22.09 14.49 -0.88
N VAL A 713 21.41 15.35 -0.13
CA VAL A 713 20.87 15.01 1.17
C VAL A 713 19.91 13.82 1.10
N MET A 714 19.14 13.62 0.01
CA MET A 714 18.16 12.53 -0.08
C MET A 714 18.82 11.17 -0.11
N LEU A 715 19.91 11.04 -0.89
CA LEU A 715 20.69 9.80 -0.92
C LEU A 715 21.40 9.58 0.42
N HIS A 716 21.93 10.64 1.03
CA HIS A 716 22.60 10.56 2.32
C HIS A 716 21.68 10.05 3.45
N LEU A 717 20.41 10.48 3.47
CA LEU A 717 19.44 10.06 4.48
C LEU A 717 19.23 8.54 4.54
N ALA A 718 19.54 7.79 3.47
CA ALA A 718 19.47 6.33 3.45
C ALA A 718 20.29 5.69 4.59
N ILE A 719 21.42 6.30 4.99
CA ILE A 719 22.28 5.79 6.06
C ILE A 719 21.59 5.77 7.44
N HIS A 720 20.57 6.61 7.64
CA HIS A 720 19.85 6.75 8.90
C HIS A 720 18.56 5.92 8.96
N LEU A 721 18.10 5.38 7.84
CA LEU A 721 16.84 4.63 7.76
C LEU A 721 16.77 3.38 8.65
N PRO A 722 17.85 2.57 8.82
CA PRO A 722 17.82 1.43 9.72
C PRO A 722 17.61 1.85 11.18
N ASP A 723 18.26 2.94 11.61
CA ASP A 723 18.11 3.48 12.97
C ASP A 723 16.68 3.98 13.20
N GLU A 724 16.08 4.65 12.22
CA GLU A 724 14.68 5.08 12.31
C GLU A 724 13.70 3.88 12.32
N ALA A 725 13.96 2.83 11.54
CA ALA A 725 13.15 1.62 11.54
C ALA A 725 13.18 0.89 12.90
N ILE A 726 14.32 0.88 13.60
CA ILE A 726 14.42 0.36 14.98
C ILE A 726 13.57 1.20 15.95
N LEU A 727 13.59 2.53 15.80
CA LEU A 727 12.82 3.44 16.65
C LEU A 727 11.31 3.35 16.39
N ARG A 728 10.88 3.40 15.13
CA ARG A 728 9.46 3.41 14.75
C ARG A 728 8.84 2.03 14.72
N GLY A 729 9.56 1.02 14.24
CA GLY A 729 8.99 -0.19 13.66
C GLY A 729 8.76 -0.07 12.13
N PRO A 730 7.86 -0.89 11.55
CA PRO A 730 7.67 -1.00 10.10
C PRO A 730 7.46 0.33 9.37
N VAL A 731 8.02 0.46 8.17
CA VAL A 731 8.07 1.75 7.45
C VAL A 731 6.71 2.28 7.03
N GLN A 732 5.77 1.38 6.74
CA GLN A 732 4.42 1.74 6.28
C GLN A 732 3.64 2.68 7.20
N TYR A 733 3.99 2.75 8.50
CA TYR A 733 3.38 3.64 9.48
C TYR A 733 3.93 5.07 9.47
N GLY A 734 5.03 5.29 8.76
CA GLY A 734 5.63 6.61 8.49
C GLY A 734 5.55 7.04 7.03
N TRP A 735 4.90 6.27 6.14
CA TRP A 735 4.79 6.60 4.72
C TRP A 735 3.80 7.75 4.44
N MET A 736 4.18 8.59 3.48
CA MET A 736 3.30 9.62 2.93
C MET A 736 2.24 9.09 1.95
N TYR A 737 2.33 7.84 1.45
CA TYR A 737 1.35 7.27 0.50
C TYR A 737 -0.11 7.40 0.93
N SER A 738 -0.43 7.14 2.20
CA SER A 738 -1.82 7.26 2.70
C SER A 738 -2.23 8.72 2.85
N VAL A 739 -1.28 9.59 3.22
CA VAL A 739 -1.50 11.05 3.36
C VAL A 739 -1.76 11.66 1.99
N GLU A 740 -0.92 11.43 0.99
CA GLU A 740 -1.10 11.94 -0.38
C GLU A 740 -2.40 11.46 -1.03
N ARG A 741 -2.77 10.19 -0.83
CA ARG A 741 -4.08 9.67 -1.29
C ARG A 741 -5.24 10.39 -0.59
N ARG A 742 -5.08 10.74 0.69
CA ARG A 742 -6.06 11.57 1.40
C ARG A 742 -6.11 12.98 0.84
N LEU A 743 -4.98 13.61 0.50
CA LEU A 743 -4.93 14.91 -0.17
C LEU A 743 -5.64 14.89 -1.52
N LEU A 744 -5.42 13.84 -2.33
CA LEU A 744 -6.12 13.63 -3.59
C LEU A 744 -7.65 13.54 -3.40
N THR A 745 -8.10 12.90 -2.31
CA THR A 745 -9.52 12.85 -1.94
C THR A 745 -10.05 14.26 -1.63
N LEU A 746 -9.30 15.08 -0.90
CA LEU A 746 -9.68 16.48 -0.62
C LEU A 746 -9.72 17.34 -1.88
N LYS A 747 -8.79 17.15 -2.84
CA LYS A 747 -8.85 17.84 -4.14
C LYS A 747 -10.20 17.58 -4.85
N ARG A 748 -10.69 16.34 -4.79
CA ARG A 748 -12.01 15.95 -5.36
C ARG A 748 -13.21 16.55 -4.63
N PHE A 749 -13.03 17.08 -3.42
CA PHE A 749 -14.08 17.78 -2.67
C PHE A 749 -14.30 19.23 -3.10
N VAL A 750 -13.40 19.78 -3.93
CA VAL A 750 -13.55 21.13 -4.47
C VAL A 750 -14.64 21.13 -5.54
N ARG A 751 -15.83 21.65 -5.19
CA ARG A 751 -16.97 21.84 -6.11
C ARG A 751 -17.18 23.30 -6.49
N ASN A 752 -16.69 24.22 -5.67
CA ASN A 752 -16.69 25.65 -5.94
C ASN A 752 -15.26 26.19 -5.85
N MET A 753 -14.66 26.45 -7.01
CA MET A 753 -13.29 26.98 -7.10
C MET A 753 -13.15 28.40 -6.52
N ALA A 754 -14.23 29.18 -6.38
CA ALA A 754 -14.14 30.49 -5.74
C ALA A 754 -13.92 30.42 -4.22
N ARG A 755 -14.21 29.27 -3.60
CA ARG A 755 -14.10 29.04 -2.14
C ARG A 755 -13.67 27.59 -1.85
N PRO A 756 -12.45 27.18 -2.25
CA PRO A 756 -12.02 25.79 -2.16
C PRO A 756 -12.00 25.25 -0.72
N GLU A 757 -11.59 26.06 0.26
CA GLU A 757 -11.53 25.66 1.68
C GLU A 757 -12.91 25.38 2.25
N GLY A 758 -13.87 26.25 1.94
CA GLY A 758 -15.25 26.06 2.35
C GLY A 758 -15.85 24.80 1.71
N SER A 759 -15.54 24.55 0.44
CA SER A 759 -15.99 23.33 -0.25
C SER A 759 -15.43 22.07 0.38
N ILE A 760 -14.12 22.06 0.69
CA ILE A 760 -13.44 20.92 1.30
C ILE A 760 -13.97 20.68 2.71
N ALA A 761 -14.07 21.73 3.55
CA ALA A 761 -14.53 21.59 4.92
C ALA A 761 -15.96 21.03 5.01
N GLU A 762 -16.86 21.53 4.16
CA GLU A 762 -18.25 21.06 4.09
C GLU A 762 -18.38 19.62 3.60
N ALA A 763 -17.58 19.23 2.61
CA ALA A 763 -17.57 17.86 2.09
C ALA A 763 -16.92 16.89 3.09
N TYR A 764 -15.84 17.31 3.77
CA TYR A 764 -15.15 16.51 4.77
C TYR A 764 -16.09 16.16 5.94
N VAL A 765 -16.79 17.14 6.52
CA VAL A 765 -17.74 16.89 7.61
C VAL A 765 -18.86 15.95 7.16
N ALA A 766 -19.44 16.18 5.98
CA ALA A 766 -20.48 15.29 5.46
C ALA A 766 -19.97 13.86 5.29
N ASN A 767 -18.78 13.68 4.70
CA ASN A 767 -18.17 12.38 4.51
C ASN A 767 -17.80 11.70 5.84
N GLU A 768 -17.29 12.46 6.82
CA GLU A 768 -16.96 11.93 8.15
C GLU A 768 -18.21 11.42 8.88
N CYS A 769 -19.30 12.19 8.88
CA CYS A 769 -20.56 11.75 9.47
C CYS A 769 -21.10 10.50 8.78
N LEU A 770 -21.12 10.49 7.44
CA LEU A 770 -21.61 9.34 6.67
C LEU A 770 -20.80 8.09 6.93
N ASN A 771 -19.47 8.20 6.99
CA ASN A 771 -18.59 7.08 7.34
C ASN A 771 -18.82 6.55 8.78
N ALA A 772 -19.25 7.42 9.70
CA ALA A 772 -19.57 7.02 11.06
C ALA A 772 -20.92 6.29 11.11
N CYS A 773 -21.94 6.81 10.44
CA CYS A 773 -23.25 6.17 10.35
C CYS A 773 -23.18 4.85 9.57
N SER A 774 -22.33 4.76 8.55
CA SER A 774 -22.22 3.57 7.70
C SER A 774 -21.68 2.33 8.40
N ARG A 775 -21.23 2.43 9.66
CA ARG A 775 -20.84 1.27 10.48
C ARG A 775 -22.04 0.56 11.11
N TYR A 776 -23.21 1.16 11.02
CA TYR A 776 -24.47 0.67 11.58
C TYR A 776 -25.47 0.33 10.47
N PHE A 777 -25.00 0.25 9.22
CA PHE A 777 -25.77 -0.19 8.07
C PHE A 777 -25.26 -1.57 7.67
N ASP A 778 -26.07 -2.59 7.95
CA ASP A 778 -25.79 -3.97 7.55
C ASP A 778 -26.55 -4.32 6.24
N ASP A 779 -27.56 -3.52 5.87
CA ASP A 779 -28.47 -3.70 4.72
C ASP A 779 -28.02 -3.04 3.39
N ILE A 780 -26.95 -2.25 3.41
CA ILE A 780 -26.45 -1.56 2.21
C ILE A 780 -24.94 -1.68 2.08
N ASP A 781 -24.44 -1.70 0.83
CA ASP A 781 -23.02 -1.59 0.55
C ASP A 781 -22.44 -0.31 1.15
N THR A 782 -21.55 -0.45 2.11
CA THR A 782 -20.78 0.60 2.74
C THR A 782 -19.29 0.37 2.53
N ARG A 783 -18.48 1.37 2.88
CA ARG A 783 -17.03 1.20 2.87
C ARG A 783 -16.54 0.09 3.82
N HIS A 784 -17.32 -0.27 4.84
CA HIS A 784 -16.87 -1.17 5.92
C HIS A 784 -17.33 -2.63 5.72
N ASN A 785 -18.43 -2.86 5.00
CA ASN A 785 -18.96 -4.21 4.72
C ASN A 785 -18.77 -4.65 3.25
N ARG A 786 -18.39 -3.74 2.33
CA ARG A 786 -18.13 -4.10 0.94
C ARG A 786 -16.84 -4.91 0.81
N ASP A 787 -16.96 -6.06 0.15
CA ASP A 787 -15.81 -6.86 -0.24
C ASP A 787 -14.88 -6.09 -1.20
N GLY A 788 -13.58 -6.11 -0.88
CA GLY A 788 -12.54 -5.50 -1.70
C GLY A 788 -12.44 -6.11 -3.11
N ARG A 789 -11.60 -5.52 -3.97
CA ARG A 789 -11.33 -6.03 -5.34
C ARG A 789 -10.89 -7.51 -5.36
N ASN A 790 -10.25 -7.94 -4.27
CA ASN A 790 -10.12 -9.34 -3.86
C ASN A 790 -10.72 -9.42 -2.45
N ARG A 791 -11.46 -10.47 -2.10
CA ARG A 791 -11.93 -10.69 -0.71
C ARG A 791 -10.70 -10.78 0.20
N GLU A 792 -10.48 -9.75 1.01
CA GLU A 792 -9.32 -9.65 1.91
C GLU A 792 -9.50 -10.50 3.18
N ARG A 793 -10.71 -11.04 3.38
CA ARG A 793 -11.10 -11.86 4.51
C ARG A 793 -11.68 -13.17 3.95
N ALA A 794 -10.99 -14.28 4.22
CA ALA A 794 -11.63 -15.58 4.12
C ALA A 794 -12.59 -15.69 5.31
N ASP A 795 -13.85 -16.01 5.04
CA ASP A 795 -14.80 -16.38 6.10
C ASP A 795 -14.25 -17.59 6.88
N SER A 796 -14.73 -17.77 8.11
CA SER A 796 -14.40 -18.94 8.94
C SER A 796 -14.46 -20.20 8.08
N LEU A 797 -13.35 -20.94 8.01
CA LEU A 797 -13.24 -22.11 7.16
C LEU A 797 -14.18 -23.20 7.68
N GLU A 798 -15.39 -23.26 7.15
CA GLU A 798 -16.36 -24.32 7.46
C GLU A 798 -15.92 -25.61 6.78
N GLY A 799 -15.61 -26.63 7.57
CA GLY A 799 -15.21 -27.93 7.08
C GLY A 799 -14.83 -28.84 8.24
N ASP A 800 -15.08 -30.12 8.10
CA ASP A 800 -14.78 -31.15 9.10
C ASP A 800 -13.38 -31.77 8.96
N LEU A 801 -12.65 -31.44 7.89
CA LEU A 801 -11.25 -31.80 7.63
C LEU A 801 -10.46 -30.62 7.06
N SER A 802 -9.15 -30.60 7.30
CA SER A 802 -8.18 -29.59 6.81
C SER A 802 -8.28 -29.34 5.30
N VAL A 803 -8.37 -30.40 4.48
CA VAL A 803 -8.45 -30.30 3.01
C VAL A 803 -9.74 -29.67 2.48
N PHE A 804 -10.82 -29.68 3.26
CA PHE A 804 -12.08 -29.01 2.92
C PHE A 804 -12.11 -27.56 3.40
N GLN A 805 -11.24 -27.18 4.33
CA GLN A 805 -11.07 -25.84 4.88
C GLN A 805 -10.14 -24.98 4.00
N HIS A 806 -10.44 -24.85 2.69
CA HIS A 806 -9.53 -24.17 1.76
C HIS A 806 -9.82 -22.68 1.53
N GLY A 807 -11.04 -22.19 1.75
CA GLY A 807 -11.38 -20.75 1.64
C GLY A 807 -11.05 -20.13 0.28
N VAL A 808 -11.24 -20.89 -0.81
CA VAL A 808 -10.89 -20.47 -2.18
C VAL A 808 -12.14 -19.93 -2.87
N ASP A 809 -12.09 -18.68 -3.32
CA ASP A 809 -13.18 -18.07 -4.09
C ASP A 809 -12.95 -18.33 -5.58
N LEU A 810 -13.81 -19.14 -6.19
CA LEU A 810 -13.71 -19.47 -7.62
C LEU A 810 -14.36 -18.35 -8.46
N ILE A 811 -13.64 -17.83 -9.46
CA ILE A 811 -14.09 -16.65 -10.23
C ILE A 811 -14.46 -17.05 -11.67
N GLY A 812 -15.65 -16.60 -12.08
CA GLY A 812 -16.15 -16.73 -13.45
C GLY A 812 -16.89 -18.05 -13.72
N GLY A 813 -17.35 -18.20 -14.96
CA GLY A 813 -18.02 -19.44 -15.40
C GLY A 813 -17.09 -20.64 -15.36
N TYR A 814 -17.64 -21.81 -15.03
CA TYR A 814 -16.94 -23.09 -15.04
C TYR A 814 -17.38 -23.98 -16.20
N THR A 815 -16.47 -24.85 -16.64
CA THR A 815 -16.78 -25.93 -17.58
C THR A 815 -16.75 -27.25 -16.84
N ILE A 816 -17.74 -28.12 -17.10
CA ILE A 816 -17.76 -29.49 -16.55
C ILE A 816 -17.03 -30.41 -17.53
N THR A 817 -16.05 -31.17 -17.05
CA THR A 817 -15.30 -32.13 -17.87
C THR A 817 -15.00 -33.43 -17.12
N TYR A 818 -14.52 -34.44 -17.84
CA TYR A 818 -14.13 -35.74 -17.32
C TYR A 818 -12.61 -35.90 -17.46
N LEU A 819 -11.87 -35.88 -16.35
CA LEU A 819 -10.41 -36.03 -16.33
C LEU A 819 -9.99 -37.47 -15.99
N GLU A 820 -10.52 -38.46 -16.70
CA GLU A 820 -10.33 -39.88 -16.38
C GLU A 820 -8.87 -40.32 -16.25
N LYS A 821 -7.99 -39.81 -17.11
CA LYS A 821 -6.57 -40.20 -17.13
C LYS A 821 -5.79 -39.77 -15.88
N ASP A 822 -6.23 -38.69 -15.24
CA ASP A 822 -5.56 -38.11 -14.07
C ASP A 822 -6.41 -38.22 -12.80
N TYR A 823 -7.59 -38.83 -12.87
CA TYR A 823 -8.52 -38.96 -11.75
C TYR A 823 -7.88 -39.65 -10.55
N ASP A 824 -7.27 -40.82 -10.75
CA ASP A 824 -6.61 -41.56 -9.68
C ASP A 824 -5.47 -40.77 -9.03
N LYS A 825 -4.75 -39.95 -9.82
CA LYS A 825 -3.66 -39.09 -9.31
C LYS A 825 -4.20 -37.94 -8.47
N MET A 826 -5.27 -37.29 -8.91
CA MET A 826 -5.92 -36.23 -8.14
C MET A 826 -6.43 -36.77 -6.80
N VAL A 827 -7.07 -37.95 -6.81
CA VAL A 827 -7.54 -38.59 -5.58
C VAL A 827 -6.38 -38.95 -4.65
N TRP A 828 -5.32 -39.56 -5.18
CA TRP A 828 -4.12 -39.89 -4.41
C TRP A 828 -3.48 -38.63 -3.78
N TYR A 829 -3.38 -37.53 -4.54
CA TYR A 829 -2.78 -36.30 -4.07
C TYR A 829 -3.58 -35.68 -2.90
N VAL A 830 -4.91 -35.62 -3.00
CA VAL A 830 -5.75 -35.10 -1.92
C VAL A 830 -5.61 -35.97 -0.65
N LEU A 831 -5.55 -37.29 -0.80
CA LEU A 831 -5.39 -38.20 0.33
C LEU A 831 -4.04 -38.04 1.03
N ASN A 832 -2.95 -37.90 0.27
CA ASN A 832 -1.61 -37.76 0.82
C ASN A 832 -1.34 -36.38 1.44
N ASN A 833 -2.23 -35.41 1.23
CA ASN A 833 -2.18 -34.08 1.83
C ASN A 833 -3.27 -33.86 2.90
N CYS A 834 -3.87 -34.95 3.41
CA CYS A 834 -4.82 -34.93 4.53
C CYS A 834 -4.22 -35.69 5.71
N GLU A 835 -3.67 -34.97 6.69
CA GLU A 835 -3.06 -35.55 7.90
C GLU A 835 -4.05 -36.45 8.65
N GLU A 836 -5.33 -36.06 8.67
CA GLU A 836 -6.39 -36.83 9.35
C GLU A 836 -6.69 -38.18 8.69
N ALA A 837 -6.30 -38.37 7.42
CA ALA A 837 -6.45 -39.63 6.70
C ALA A 837 -5.27 -40.60 6.92
N GLU A 838 -4.11 -40.10 7.35
CA GLU A 838 -2.87 -40.86 7.51
C GLU A 838 -3.03 -42.12 8.40
N PRO A 839 -3.73 -42.09 9.56
CA PRO A 839 -3.89 -43.26 10.42
C PRO A 839 -4.68 -44.42 9.79
N TYR A 840 -5.39 -44.14 8.69
CA TYR A 840 -6.23 -45.10 7.97
C TYR A 840 -5.59 -45.57 6.66
N MET A 841 -4.42 -45.04 6.31
CA MET A 841 -3.63 -45.46 5.16
C MET A 841 -2.64 -46.56 5.57
N ASP A 842 -2.64 -47.69 4.85
CA ASP A 842 -1.66 -48.78 5.05
C ASP A 842 -0.44 -48.56 4.13
N ALA A 843 0.65 -49.29 4.38
CA ALA A 843 1.94 -49.15 3.68
C ALA A 843 1.88 -49.29 2.14
N TYR A 844 0.74 -49.74 1.59
CA TYR A 844 0.50 -49.93 0.16
C TYR A 844 -0.42 -48.87 -0.49
N GLN A 845 -0.76 -47.77 0.19
CA GLN A 845 -1.39 -46.55 -0.38
C GLN A 845 -2.55 -46.77 -1.39
N HIS A 846 -3.40 -47.79 -1.20
CA HIS A 846 -4.52 -48.05 -2.13
C HIS A 846 -5.83 -47.41 -1.65
N VAL A 847 -6.37 -46.48 -2.44
CA VAL A 847 -7.64 -45.75 -2.20
C VAL A 847 -8.82 -46.69 -1.88
N SER A 848 -8.90 -47.84 -2.56
CA SER A 848 -9.95 -48.84 -2.33
C SER A 848 -9.93 -49.43 -0.92
N TYR A 849 -8.77 -49.48 -0.26
CA TYR A 849 -8.61 -50.03 1.08
C TYR A 849 -9.07 -49.03 2.16
N LEU A 850 -8.83 -47.74 1.94
CA LEU A 850 -9.29 -46.66 2.83
C LEU A 850 -10.82 -46.69 2.98
N LEU A 851 -11.56 -46.80 1.86
CA LEU A 851 -13.02 -46.90 1.89
C LEU A 851 -13.51 -48.10 2.71
N VAL A 852 -12.88 -49.27 2.52
CA VAL A 852 -13.24 -50.49 3.25
C VAL A 852 -12.96 -50.37 4.75
N GLN A 853 -11.81 -49.80 5.13
CA GLN A 853 -11.42 -49.55 6.52
C GLN A 853 -12.39 -48.58 7.22
N VAL A 854 -12.62 -47.42 6.60
CA VAL A 854 -13.48 -46.36 7.14
C VAL A 854 -14.94 -46.83 7.22
N ALA A 855 -15.45 -47.51 6.19
CA ALA A 855 -16.80 -48.07 6.20
C ALA A 855 -16.94 -49.21 7.24
N ARG A 856 -15.94 -50.09 7.38
CA ARG A 856 -15.96 -51.16 8.39
C ARG A 856 -15.97 -50.59 9.80
N ARG A 857 -15.15 -49.60 10.12
CA ARG A 857 -15.14 -48.97 11.45
C ARG A 857 -16.47 -48.29 11.76
N LYS A 858 -16.99 -47.54 10.79
CA LYS A 858 -18.23 -46.76 10.94
C LYS A 858 -19.49 -47.63 11.05
N PHE A 859 -19.66 -48.60 10.15
CA PHE A 859 -20.91 -49.37 10.04
C PHE A 859 -20.88 -50.74 10.72
N ILE A 860 -19.71 -51.39 10.81
CA ILE A 860 -19.57 -52.72 11.41
C ILE A 860 -19.13 -52.62 12.87
N ILE A 861 -18.08 -51.84 13.14
CA ILE A 861 -17.53 -51.67 14.50
C ILE A 861 -18.33 -50.61 15.29
N ARG A 862 -19.12 -49.77 14.60
CA ARG A 862 -19.90 -48.65 15.16
C ARG A 862 -19.04 -47.62 15.91
N GLU A 863 -17.83 -47.42 15.42
CA GLU A 863 -16.94 -46.35 15.87
C GLU A 863 -17.43 -45.00 15.31
N GLU A 864 -17.34 -43.92 16.09
CA GLU A 864 -17.65 -42.58 15.60
C GLU A 864 -16.55 -42.13 14.62
N VAL A 865 -16.85 -42.21 13.33
CA VAL A 865 -15.95 -41.81 12.24
C VAL A 865 -16.47 -40.51 11.64
N ASN A 866 -15.61 -39.48 11.58
CA ASN A 866 -15.88 -38.17 10.98
C ASN A 866 -16.52 -38.31 9.58
N ASP A 867 -17.55 -37.52 9.30
CA ASP A 867 -18.28 -37.56 8.03
C ASP A 867 -17.44 -37.09 6.84
N GLY A 868 -16.55 -36.12 7.04
CA GLY A 868 -15.56 -35.68 6.06
C GLY A 868 -14.58 -36.80 5.70
N LEU A 869 -14.12 -37.58 6.67
CA LEU A 869 -13.22 -38.73 6.40
C LEU A 869 -13.92 -39.80 5.57
N TYR A 870 -15.21 -40.02 5.82
CA TYR A 870 -16.02 -40.93 5.02
C TYR A 870 -16.28 -40.38 3.61
N ALA A 871 -16.53 -39.08 3.46
CA ALA A 871 -16.69 -38.43 2.16
C ALA A 871 -15.40 -38.54 1.34
N LEU A 872 -14.25 -38.28 1.96
CA LEU A 872 -12.92 -38.40 1.36
C LEU A 872 -12.64 -39.84 0.87
N ALA A 873 -12.92 -40.83 1.72
CA ALA A 873 -12.81 -42.25 1.39
C ALA A 873 -13.73 -42.67 0.24
N SER A 874 -14.90 -42.03 0.09
CA SER A 874 -15.88 -42.32 -0.97
C SER A 874 -15.47 -41.83 -2.36
N GLN A 875 -14.34 -41.10 -2.47
CA GLN A 875 -13.82 -40.45 -3.67
C GLN A 875 -14.70 -39.29 -4.19
N PRO A 876 -14.15 -38.34 -4.96
CA PRO A 876 -14.92 -37.22 -5.52
C PRO A 876 -15.82 -37.64 -6.69
N ASP A 877 -16.72 -36.75 -7.14
CA ASP A 877 -17.43 -36.93 -8.41
C ASP A 877 -16.42 -36.96 -9.57
N LEU A 878 -16.58 -37.92 -10.49
CA LEU A 878 -15.77 -38.06 -11.71
C LEU A 878 -15.86 -36.83 -12.63
N ARG A 879 -16.94 -36.06 -12.51
CA ARG A 879 -17.11 -34.79 -13.23
C ARG A 879 -16.52 -33.69 -12.40
N VAL A 880 -15.46 -33.11 -12.94
CA VAL A 880 -14.77 -32.01 -12.29
C VAL A 880 -15.20 -30.69 -12.90
N LYS A 881 -15.25 -29.64 -12.08
CA LYS A 881 -15.45 -28.28 -12.55
C LYS A 881 -14.10 -27.64 -12.78
N VAL A 882 -13.89 -27.08 -13.97
CA VAL A 882 -12.66 -26.37 -14.33
C VAL A 882 -12.95 -24.88 -14.44
N PHE A 883 -12.13 -24.09 -13.76
CA PHE A 883 -12.21 -22.64 -13.71
C PHE A 883 -10.98 -22.02 -14.37
N SER A 884 -11.13 -20.77 -14.78
CA SER A 884 -10.05 -20.00 -15.38
C SER A 884 -9.40 -18.99 -14.42
N ALA A 885 -10.02 -18.77 -13.25
CA ALA A 885 -9.53 -17.87 -12.21
C ALA A 885 -10.04 -18.27 -10.81
N CYS A 886 -9.28 -17.92 -9.77
CA CYS A 886 -9.71 -18.01 -8.37
C CYS A 886 -8.96 -17.01 -7.47
N LEU A 887 -9.43 -16.83 -6.24
CA LEU A 887 -8.72 -16.20 -5.14
C LEU A 887 -8.37 -17.26 -4.09
N VAL A 888 -7.09 -17.34 -3.72
CA VAL A 888 -6.63 -18.15 -2.59
C VAL A 888 -6.12 -17.20 -1.53
N GLY A 889 -6.78 -17.14 -0.37
CA GLY A 889 -6.41 -16.20 0.71
C GLY A 889 -6.33 -14.74 0.24
N GLY A 890 -7.25 -14.31 -0.63
CA GLY A 890 -7.27 -12.96 -1.22
C GLY A 890 -6.26 -12.72 -2.36
N ILE A 891 -5.45 -13.71 -2.74
CA ILE A 891 -4.49 -13.61 -3.86
C ILE A 891 -5.09 -14.21 -5.13
N ARG A 892 -5.02 -13.45 -6.23
CA ARG A 892 -5.60 -13.86 -7.52
C ARG A 892 -4.69 -14.82 -8.29
N PHE A 893 -5.27 -15.92 -8.76
CA PHE A 893 -4.66 -16.87 -9.69
C PHE A 893 -5.49 -17.00 -10.97
N HIS A 894 -4.81 -17.05 -12.10
CA HIS A 894 -5.38 -17.27 -13.43
C HIS A 894 -4.73 -18.49 -14.07
N THR A 895 -5.41 -19.08 -15.05
CA THR A 895 -4.78 -20.02 -15.96
C THR A 895 -3.95 -19.28 -17.02
N VAL A 896 -2.89 -19.91 -17.52
CA VAL A 896 -2.06 -19.38 -18.63
C VAL A 896 -2.92 -18.97 -19.84
N ASP A 897 -3.95 -19.76 -20.15
CA ASP A 897 -4.85 -19.47 -21.27
C ASP A 897 -5.66 -18.18 -21.07
N ARG A 898 -6.15 -17.93 -19.84
CA ARG A 898 -6.87 -16.68 -19.50
C ARG A 898 -5.94 -15.47 -19.54
N GLU A 899 -4.66 -15.67 -19.26
CA GLU A 899 -3.66 -14.62 -19.20
C GLU A 899 -3.14 -14.17 -20.56
N LYS A 900 -3.19 -15.02 -21.59
CA LYS A 900 -2.57 -14.79 -22.91
C LYS A 900 -2.81 -13.38 -23.51
N ASN A 901 -4.01 -12.83 -23.34
CA ASN A 901 -4.40 -11.52 -23.87
C ASN A 901 -4.39 -10.39 -22.82
N ARG A 902 -3.90 -10.66 -21.60
CA ARG A 902 -3.84 -9.69 -20.50
C ARG A 902 -2.44 -9.08 -20.37
N ARG A 903 -2.43 -7.85 -19.85
CA ARG A 903 -1.21 -7.11 -19.50
C ARG A 903 -0.69 -7.44 -18.09
N THR A 904 -1.43 -8.24 -17.33
CA THR A 904 -1.02 -8.72 -16.02
C THR A 904 -0.60 -10.17 -16.09
N GLN A 905 0.34 -10.54 -15.23
CA GLN A 905 0.91 -11.88 -15.09
C GLN A 905 0.36 -12.47 -13.77
N ASN A 906 -0.49 -13.48 -13.80
CA ASN A 906 -1.15 -14.11 -12.64
C ASN A 906 -1.29 -15.63 -12.78
N SER A 907 -0.52 -16.29 -13.63
CA SER A 907 -0.54 -17.75 -13.78
C SER A 907 0.60 -18.43 -13.03
N GLU A 908 1.58 -17.66 -12.60
CA GLU A 908 2.86 -18.11 -12.09
C GLU A 908 2.74 -18.50 -10.62
N VAL A 909 3.35 -19.64 -10.29
CA VAL A 909 3.25 -20.28 -8.99
C VAL A 909 4.57 -20.87 -8.57
N MET A 910 4.78 -20.92 -7.27
CA MET A 910 5.84 -21.65 -6.60
C MET A 910 5.23 -22.47 -5.47
N THR A 911 5.80 -23.64 -5.19
CA THR A 911 5.51 -24.43 -3.98
C THR A 911 6.81 -24.93 -3.41
N GLU A 912 6.88 -25.02 -2.09
CA GLU A 912 7.99 -25.68 -1.40
C GLU A 912 7.70 -27.18 -1.33
N GLY A 913 8.75 -28.00 -1.42
CA GLY A 913 8.63 -29.45 -1.29
C GLY A 913 9.99 -30.13 -1.22
N THR A 914 9.99 -31.46 -1.26
CA THR A 914 11.23 -32.25 -1.20
C THR A 914 11.44 -33.07 -2.47
N HIS A 915 12.64 -33.03 -3.03
CA HIS A 915 13.08 -33.89 -4.13
C HIS A 915 14.40 -34.57 -3.77
N ASN A 916 14.47 -35.91 -3.87
CA ASN A 916 15.65 -36.69 -3.45
C ASN A 916 16.14 -36.39 -2.02
N GLU A 917 15.20 -36.24 -1.07
CA GLU A 917 15.46 -35.90 0.34
C GLU A 917 16.04 -34.48 0.57
N GLU A 918 16.14 -33.65 -0.47
CA GLU A 918 16.52 -32.24 -0.37
C GLU A 918 15.30 -31.33 -0.50
N TYR A 919 15.27 -30.23 0.26
CA TYR A 919 14.24 -29.20 0.12
C TYR A 919 14.49 -28.39 -1.15
N VAL A 920 13.47 -28.30 -2.01
CA VAL A 920 13.52 -27.61 -3.30
C VAL A 920 12.27 -26.76 -3.48
N ASP A 921 12.46 -25.53 -3.92
CA ASP A 921 11.39 -24.68 -4.43
C ASP A 921 11.03 -25.11 -5.86
N PHE A 922 9.80 -25.57 -6.06
CA PHE A 922 9.26 -25.87 -7.38
C PHE A 922 8.64 -24.61 -7.98
N TYR A 923 9.00 -24.29 -9.22
CA TYR A 923 8.51 -23.12 -9.94
C TYR A 923 7.75 -23.55 -11.18
N GLY A 924 6.59 -22.95 -11.46
CA GLY A 924 5.75 -23.35 -12.58
C GLY A 924 4.72 -22.31 -12.97
N SER A 925 3.77 -22.74 -13.82
CA SER A 925 2.60 -21.97 -14.21
C SER A 925 1.31 -22.81 -14.11
N VAL A 926 0.21 -22.18 -13.71
CA VAL A 926 -1.10 -22.80 -13.51
C VAL A 926 -1.78 -22.95 -14.87
N LYS A 927 -2.04 -24.19 -15.24
CA LYS A 927 -2.71 -24.57 -16.49
C LYS A 927 -4.21 -24.69 -16.31
N ASP A 928 -4.64 -25.44 -15.29
CA ASP A 928 -6.05 -25.66 -14.96
C ASP A 928 -6.29 -25.43 -13.47
N ILE A 929 -7.43 -24.83 -13.13
CA ILE A 929 -7.95 -24.75 -11.75
C ILE A 929 -9.13 -25.70 -11.65
N ILE A 930 -9.01 -26.73 -10.82
CA ILE A 930 -9.94 -27.86 -10.81
C ILE A 930 -10.60 -27.96 -9.44
N GLN A 931 -11.93 -27.88 -9.40
CA GLN A 931 -12.71 -28.15 -8.19
C GLN A 931 -13.22 -29.60 -8.21
N LEU A 932 -12.82 -30.37 -7.21
CA LEU A 932 -13.33 -31.69 -6.88
C LEU A 932 -14.48 -31.55 -5.89
N ARG A 933 -15.58 -32.28 -6.12
CA ARG A 933 -16.74 -32.29 -5.23
C ARG A 933 -16.87 -33.64 -4.56
N TYR A 934 -16.98 -33.64 -3.25
CA TYR A 934 -17.17 -34.83 -2.44
C TYR A 934 -18.61 -34.94 -1.94
N ASN A 935 -18.93 -36.06 -1.30
CA ASN A 935 -20.24 -36.28 -0.69
C ASN A 935 -20.52 -35.19 0.34
N SER A 936 -21.48 -34.32 0.01
CA SER A 936 -21.91 -33.18 0.81
C SER A 936 -23.30 -33.44 1.37
N ASP A 937 -23.64 -32.84 2.49
CA ASP A 937 -24.98 -32.88 3.09
C ASP A 937 -25.63 -31.48 3.02
N SER A 938 -26.88 -31.34 3.47
CA SER A 938 -27.60 -30.07 3.44
C SER A 938 -26.97 -28.97 4.32
N SER A 939 -26.00 -29.32 5.17
CA SER A 939 -25.34 -28.42 6.12
C SER A 939 -23.88 -28.11 5.79
N CYS A 940 -23.22 -28.86 4.88
CA CYS A 940 -21.80 -28.68 4.58
C CYS A 940 -21.47 -29.09 3.13
N GLU A 941 -21.02 -28.13 2.31
CA GLU A 941 -20.47 -28.39 0.97
C GLU A 941 -18.98 -28.77 1.08
N ARG A 942 -18.64 -30.01 0.72
CA ARG A 942 -17.27 -30.53 0.80
C ARG A 942 -16.61 -30.48 -0.57
N THR A 943 -15.67 -29.55 -0.76
CA THR A 943 -14.90 -29.42 -2.00
C THR A 943 -13.41 -29.33 -1.76
N VAL A 944 -12.62 -29.67 -2.78
CA VAL A 944 -11.16 -29.46 -2.80
C VAL A 944 -10.81 -28.77 -4.11
N VAL A 945 -9.93 -27.77 -4.07
CA VAL A 945 -9.44 -27.06 -5.26
C VAL A 945 -7.98 -27.42 -5.50
N LEU A 946 -7.70 -27.98 -6.69
CA LEU A 946 -6.37 -28.35 -7.16
C LEU A 946 -5.93 -27.39 -8.28
N PHE A 947 -4.65 -27.06 -8.29
CA PHE A 947 -4.01 -26.49 -9.48
C PHE A 947 -3.29 -27.60 -10.22
N ARG A 948 -3.53 -27.68 -11.53
CA ARG A 948 -2.65 -28.41 -12.44
C ARG A 948 -1.61 -27.44 -12.96
N CYS A 949 -0.33 -27.73 -12.71
CA CYS A 949 0.78 -26.86 -13.04
C CYS A 949 1.73 -27.49 -14.06
N ASP A 950 2.26 -26.66 -14.95
CA ASP A 950 3.43 -27.02 -15.75
C ASP A 950 4.68 -26.60 -14.97
N TRP A 951 5.32 -27.56 -14.30
CA TRP A 951 6.52 -27.35 -13.47
C TRP A 951 7.78 -27.22 -14.33
N TYR A 952 8.57 -26.17 -14.12
CA TYR A 952 9.85 -25.98 -14.81
C TYR A 952 10.92 -26.91 -14.23
N ASP A 953 11.91 -27.24 -15.06
CA ASP A 953 13.01 -28.14 -14.72
C ASP A 953 14.06 -27.41 -13.85
N THR A 954 14.07 -27.70 -12.54
CA THR A 954 14.86 -27.02 -11.51
C THR A 954 16.05 -27.85 -10.98
N ASP A 955 16.51 -28.90 -11.68
CA ASP A 955 17.63 -29.77 -11.24
C ASP A 955 18.88 -28.97 -10.86
N ASP A 956 19.28 -29.00 -9.59
CA ASP A 956 20.49 -28.32 -9.11
C ASP A 956 21.75 -29.17 -9.40
N GLY A 957 21.60 -30.47 -9.67
CA GLY A 957 22.70 -31.40 -9.98
C GLY A 957 23.43 -31.11 -11.31
N LYS A 958 22.86 -30.24 -12.16
CA LYS A 958 23.50 -29.72 -13.38
C LYS A 958 23.44 -28.20 -13.34
N LYS A 959 24.60 -27.53 -13.22
CA LYS A 959 24.82 -26.05 -13.25
C LYS A 959 24.26 -25.28 -14.47
N THR A 960 23.36 -25.88 -15.25
CA THR A 960 22.84 -25.41 -16.53
C THR A 960 21.37 -25.00 -16.49
N ARG A 961 20.65 -25.09 -15.35
CA ARG A 961 19.17 -24.95 -15.33
C ARG A 961 18.61 -23.93 -14.35
N MET A 962 19.21 -23.81 -13.17
CA MET A 962 19.03 -22.66 -12.27
C MET A 962 20.36 -21.97 -12.06
N LYS A 963 20.31 -20.65 -11.90
CA LYS A 963 21.50 -19.83 -11.60
C LYS A 963 21.17 -18.82 -10.53
N TYR A 964 22.01 -18.77 -9.51
CA TYR A 964 21.98 -17.74 -8.49
C TYR A 964 23.35 -17.07 -8.45
N ASP A 965 23.37 -15.73 -8.52
CA ASP A 965 24.61 -14.95 -8.49
C ASP A 965 24.81 -14.16 -7.19
N GLY A 966 24.08 -14.52 -6.13
CA GLY A 966 24.11 -13.82 -4.83
C GLY A 966 23.05 -12.74 -4.67
N TYR A 967 22.38 -12.35 -5.76
CA TYR A 967 21.33 -11.33 -5.73
C TYR A 967 20.05 -11.78 -6.44
N MET A 968 20.17 -12.47 -7.58
CA MET A 968 19.03 -12.87 -8.40
C MET A 968 19.03 -14.34 -8.76
N ARG A 969 17.86 -14.95 -8.68
CA ARG A 969 17.61 -16.32 -9.11
C ARG A 969 17.01 -16.35 -10.51
N SER A 970 17.71 -17.00 -11.43
CA SER A 970 17.27 -17.24 -12.80
C SER A 970 16.87 -18.69 -13.02
N ILE A 971 15.75 -18.88 -13.71
CA ILE A 971 15.20 -20.20 -14.06
C ILE A 971 15.04 -20.30 -15.57
N ASN A 972 15.42 -21.45 -16.14
CA ASN A 972 15.18 -21.74 -17.55
C ASN A 972 13.81 -22.38 -17.76
N GLN A 973 12.92 -21.71 -18.49
CA GLN A 973 11.56 -22.18 -18.81
C GLN A 973 11.50 -23.07 -20.07
N GLY A 974 12.63 -23.43 -20.66
CA GLY A 974 12.70 -24.21 -21.90
C GLY A 974 12.34 -25.69 -21.74
N ARG A 975 12.28 -26.21 -20.50
CA ARG A 975 11.90 -27.59 -20.19
C ARG A 975 11.03 -27.65 -18.94
N CYS A 976 10.13 -28.63 -18.93
CA CYS A 976 9.26 -28.93 -17.79
C CYS A 976 9.57 -30.32 -17.22
N TRP A 977 9.44 -30.44 -15.91
CA TRP A 977 9.54 -31.66 -15.12
C TRP A 977 8.19 -32.11 -14.58
N PHE A 978 8.16 -33.27 -13.92
CA PHE A 978 6.98 -33.81 -13.24
C PHE A 978 5.69 -33.83 -14.08
N LYS A 979 5.81 -34.07 -15.39
CA LYS A 979 4.64 -34.16 -16.30
C LYS A 979 3.61 -35.22 -15.86
N ASN A 980 4.05 -36.20 -15.08
CA ASN A 980 3.21 -37.25 -14.54
C ASN A 980 2.62 -36.92 -13.17
N ASP A 981 3.13 -35.89 -12.48
CA ASP A 981 2.70 -35.42 -11.16
C ASP A 981 2.57 -33.87 -11.12
N PRO A 982 1.51 -33.31 -11.75
CA PRO A 982 1.39 -31.86 -11.96
C PRO A 982 0.53 -31.14 -10.91
N PHE A 983 0.03 -31.83 -9.89
CA PHE A 983 -1.02 -31.29 -9.02
C PHE A 983 -0.47 -30.73 -7.71
N ILE A 984 -1.05 -29.62 -7.26
CA ILE A 984 -0.91 -29.09 -5.89
C ILE A 984 -2.28 -28.67 -5.36
N LEU A 985 -2.44 -28.63 -4.03
CA LEU A 985 -3.57 -27.94 -3.44
C LEU A 985 -3.45 -26.44 -3.72
N ALA A 986 -4.56 -25.78 -4.02
CA ALA A 986 -4.55 -24.34 -4.25
C ALA A 986 -3.97 -23.56 -3.06
N THR A 987 -4.15 -24.06 -1.83
CA THR A 987 -3.62 -23.48 -0.59
C THR A 987 -2.09 -23.62 -0.43
N GLN A 988 -1.44 -24.53 -1.15
CA GLN A 988 0.02 -24.68 -1.17
C GLN A 988 0.70 -23.70 -2.15
N ALA A 989 -0.08 -23.07 -3.02
CA ALA A 989 0.44 -22.20 -4.05
C ALA A 989 0.93 -20.86 -3.49
N THR A 990 2.24 -20.60 -3.62
CA THR A 990 2.83 -19.27 -3.42
C THR A 990 2.87 -18.52 -4.75
N LYS A 991 2.46 -17.25 -4.73
CA LYS A 991 2.46 -16.41 -5.93
C LYS A 991 3.85 -15.88 -6.25
N VAL A 992 4.28 -16.03 -7.51
CA VAL A 992 5.50 -15.42 -8.03
C VAL A 992 5.21 -14.70 -9.35
N PHE A 993 6.15 -13.92 -9.86
CA PHE A 993 6.12 -13.42 -11.24
C PHE A 993 7.52 -13.47 -11.84
N TYR A 994 7.58 -13.60 -13.17
CA TYR A 994 8.84 -13.75 -13.90
C TYR A 994 9.19 -12.49 -14.69
N LEU A 995 10.46 -12.13 -14.71
CA LEU A 995 11.05 -11.07 -15.53
C LEU A 995 12.00 -11.68 -16.56
N ASP A 996 12.20 -11.04 -17.71
CA ASP A 996 13.22 -11.49 -18.68
C ASP A 996 14.63 -11.42 -18.06
N ASP A 997 15.48 -12.40 -18.36
CA ASP A 997 16.89 -12.34 -17.92
C ASP A 997 17.76 -11.68 -19.00
N THR A 998 18.16 -10.43 -18.76
CA THR A 998 18.99 -9.65 -19.69
C THR A 998 20.41 -10.22 -19.86
N LYS A 999 20.87 -11.07 -18.93
CA LYS A 999 22.21 -11.68 -18.96
C LYS A 999 22.23 -13.05 -19.63
N HIS A 1000 21.12 -13.77 -19.56
CA HIS A 1000 20.99 -15.12 -20.10
C HIS A 1000 19.84 -15.13 -21.11
N GLU A 1001 20.12 -14.75 -22.36
CA GLU A 1001 19.10 -14.64 -23.41
C GLU A 1001 18.25 -15.92 -23.59
N GLY A 1002 17.07 -15.77 -24.21
CA GLY A 1002 16.19 -16.88 -24.57
C GLY A 1002 15.16 -17.20 -23.48
N SER A 1003 15.06 -18.47 -23.09
CA SER A 1003 14.01 -18.95 -22.16
C SER A 1003 14.32 -18.72 -20.67
N TRP A 1004 15.34 -17.92 -20.32
CA TRP A 1004 15.65 -17.65 -18.93
C TRP A 1004 14.83 -16.49 -18.38
N LYS A 1005 14.37 -16.65 -17.15
CA LYS A 1005 13.62 -15.64 -16.42
C LYS A 1005 14.18 -15.44 -15.03
N VAL A 1006 14.20 -14.19 -14.56
CA VAL A 1006 14.45 -13.86 -13.15
C VAL A 1006 13.16 -14.00 -12.38
N VAL A 1007 13.19 -14.73 -11.26
CA VAL A 1007 12.02 -14.95 -10.41
C VAL A 1007 11.88 -13.83 -9.39
N GLN A 1008 10.64 -13.42 -9.14
CA GLN A 1008 10.29 -12.46 -8.10
C GLN A 1008 9.16 -13.04 -7.23
N LYS A 1009 9.44 -13.27 -5.95
CA LYS A 1009 8.43 -13.68 -4.95
C LYS A 1009 7.49 -12.52 -4.64
N PHE A 1010 6.19 -12.77 -4.52
CA PHE A 1010 5.18 -11.75 -4.25
C PHE A 1010 4.55 -11.91 -2.88
N GLN A 1011 4.38 -10.79 -2.19
CA GLN A 1011 3.58 -10.69 -0.97
C GLN A 1011 2.47 -9.65 -1.17
N HIS A 1012 1.21 -10.06 -0.95
CA HIS A 1012 0.06 -9.19 -1.16
C HIS A 1012 0.03 -8.05 -0.14
N ARG A 1013 -0.10 -6.81 -0.60
CA ARG A 1013 0.01 -5.61 0.27
C ARG A 1013 -1.05 -5.51 1.37
N HIS A 1014 -2.23 -6.11 1.15
CA HIS A 1014 -3.38 -6.00 2.05
C HIS A 1014 -3.56 -7.17 3.03
N LEU A 1015 -2.75 -8.23 2.93
CA LEU A 1015 -2.79 -9.34 3.87
C LEU A 1015 -1.91 -9.03 5.09
N TRP A 1016 -2.50 -8.95 6.27
CA TRP A 1016 -1.81 -8.67 7.52
C TRP A 1016 -1.73 -9.93 8.37
N SER A 1017 -0.53 -10.48 8.58
CA SER A 1017 -0.28 -11.52 9.58
C SER A 1017 0.32 -10.87 10.82
N VAL A 1018 -0.50 -10.64 11.86
CA VAL A 1018 0.00 -10.26 13.18
C VAL A 1018 -0.50 -11.26 14.19
N ALA A 1019 0.43 -11.76 15.02
CA ALA A 1019 0.11 -12.69 16.08
C ALA A 1019 -0.87 -12.06 17.08
N GLU A 1020 -1.99 -12.74 17.31
CA GLU A 1020 -3.01 -12.36 18.29
C GLU A 1020 -3.17 -13.48 19.32
N HIS A 1021 -3.59 -13.14 20.54
CA HIS A 1021 -3.77 -14.10 21.63
C HIS A 1021 -4.87 -15.16 21.40
N GLU A 1022 -5.71 -15.05 20.36
CA GLU A 1022 -6.91 -15.90 20.13
C GLU A 1022 -6.90 -16.70 18.80
N ARG A 1023 -5.80 -16.68 18.03
CA ARG A 1023 -5.68 -17.47 16.78
C ARG A 1023 -4.44 -18.37 16.80
N ASP A 1024 -4.61 -19.58 17.34
CA ASP A 1024 -3.69 -20.72 17.13
C ASP A 1024 -4.06 -21.45 15.81
N THR A 1025 -4.11 -20.71 14.71
CA THR A 1025 -4.04 -21.30 13.37
C THR A 1025 -2.80 -20.74 12.69
N ASP A 1026 -1.76 -21.58 12.62
CA ASP A 1026 -0.55 -21.37 11.83
C ASP A 1026 -0.93 -21.27 10.34
N ILE A 1027 -1.47 -20.12 9.93
CA ILE A 1027 -1.36 -19.69 8.55
C ILE A 1027 -0.04 -18.94 8.47
N GLN A 1028 1.05 -19.71 8.36
CA GLN A 1028 2.37 -19.22 7.98
C GLN A 1028 2.27 -18.64 6.56
N LEU A 1029 1.87 -17.38 6.43
CA LEU A 1029 2.22 -16.59 5.25
C LEU A 1029 3.65 -16.11 5.48
N SER A 1030 4.53 -16.70 4.69
CA SER A 1030 5.98 -16.68 4.80
C SER A 1030 6.57 -15.29 5.03
N TYR A 1031 7.64 -15.36 5.81
CA TYR A 1031 8.54 -14.35 6.36
C TYR A 1031 9.04 -13.31 5.34
N GLN A 1032 9.89 -12.38 5.79
CA GLN A 1032 10.91 -11.79 4.90
C GLN A 1032 11.37 -12.85 3.90
N ASP A 1033 11.57 -12.52 2.61
CA ASP A 1033 12.12 -13.46 1.63
C ASP A 1033 13.31 -14.23 2.26
N ASP A 1034 13.07 -15.44 2.78
CA ASP A 1034 14.10 -16.25 3.47
C ASP A 1034 15.18 -16.69 2.45
N GLU A 1035 14.94 -16.42 1.16
CA GLU A 1035 15.88 -16.64 0.06
C GLU A 1035 16.82 -15.47 -0.25
N CYS A 1036 16.74 -14.37 0.49
CA CYS A 1036 17.92 -13.54 0.70
C CYS A 1036 18.49 -13.86 2.09
N VAL A 1037 18.93 -15.12 2.26
CA VAL A 1037 19.94 -15.48 3.27
C VAL A 1037 20.98 -14.38 3.19
N GLY A 1038 21.11 -13.60 4.26
CA GLY A 1038 21.80 -12.31 4.24
C GLY A 1038 23.06 -12.38 3.39
N SER A 1039 23.00 -11.81 2.19
CA SER A 1039 24.19 -11.63 1.38
C SER A 1039 25.06 -10.71 2.21
N GLU A 1040 26.09 -11.26 2.86
CA GLU A 1040 27.13 -10.43 3.45
C GLU A 1040 27.61 -9.53 2.33
N VAL A 1041 27.46 -8.21 2.50
CA VAL A 1041 27.99 -7.25 1.54
C VAL A 1041 29.49 -7.44 1.52
N GLN A 1042 30.00 -8.18 0.53
CA GLN A 1042 31.41 -8.49 0.45
C GLN A 1042 32.18 -7.20 0.11
N LEU A 1043 33.21 -6.93 0.89
CA LEU A 1043 34.22 -5.93 0.58
C LEU A 1043 35.08 -6.47 -0.58
N SER A 1044 34.70 -6.19 -1.82
CA SER A 1044 35.58 -6.44 -2.96
C SER A 1044 36.63 -5.32 -3.04
N GLU A 1045 37.90 -5.68 -2.87
CA GLU A 1045 39.06 -4.77 -3.01
C GLU A 1045 39.50 -4.60 -4.48
N GLN A 1046 38.56 -4.65 -5.43
CA GLN A 1046 38.90 -4.45 -6.84
C GLN A 1046 39.06 -2.95 -7.14
N ASN A 1047 40.21 -2.59 -7.71
CA ASN A 1047 40.41 -1.30 -8.33
C ASN A 1047 39.44 -1.22 -9.52
N LEU A 1048 38.56 -0.21 -9.53
CA LEU A 1048 37.64 0.03 -10.65
C LEU A 1048 38.47 0.49 -11.85
N ASP A 1049 38.83 -0.44 -12.73
CA ASP A 1049 39.47 -0.10 -13.98
C ASP A 1049 38.38 0.15 -15.03
N PHE A 1050 38.08 1.43 -15.26
CA PHE A 1050 37.10 1.81 -16.27
C PHE A 1050 37.69 1.55 -17.67
N ASP A 1051 37.31 0.44 -18.31
CA ASP A 1051 37.56 0.22 -19.74
C ASP A 1051 36.61 1.08 -20.57
N LEU A 1052 37.17 1.98 -21.39
CA LEU A 1052 36.46 3.03 -22.12
C LEU A 1052 36.23 2.72 -23.61
N ASP A 1053 36.47 1.49 -24.06
CA ASP A 1053 36.42 1.18 -25.50
C ASP A 1053 34.98 0.89 -25.96
N SER A 1054 34.15 1.94 -26.04
CA SER A 1054 32.76 1.83 -26.46
C SER A 1054 32.53 2.08 -27.96
N GLY A 1055 33.57 2.33 -28.77
CA GLY A 1055 33.44 2.54 -30.23
C GLY A 1055 32.55 3.72 -30.67
N VAL A 1056 32.08 4.56 -29.73
CA VAL A 1056 31.21 5.72 -29.98
C VAL A 1056 32.02 7.01 -29.80
N SER A 1057 31.92 7.93 -30.77
CA SER A 1057 32.58 9.23 -30.73
C SER A 1057 32.18 10.03 -29.47
N PRO A 1058 33.14 10.60 -28.71
CA PRO A 1058 32.86 11.42 -27.55
C PRO A 1058 31.96 12.62 -27.90
N LEU A 1059 31.08 13.01 -26.98
CA LEU A 1059 30.33 14.26 -27.07
C LEU A 1059 31.30 15.45 -27.04
N THR A 1060 31.05 16.50 -27.83
CA THR A 1060 31.84 17.73 -27.83
C THR A 1060 31.06 18.89 -27.22
N VAL A 1061 31.74 19.74 -26.47
CA VAL A 1061 31.20 20.96 -25.84
C VAL A 1061 32.08 22.14 -26.19
N GLU A 1062 31.49 23.30 -26.45
CA GLU A 1062 32.25 24.52 -26.79
C GLU A 1062 33.18 24.95 -25.64
N ALA A 1063 34.41 25.35 -25.99
CA ALA A 1063 35.40 25.77 -25.00
C ALA A 1063 34.96 27.00 -24.19
N THR A 1064 34.16 27.88 -24.78
CA THR A 1064 33.58 29.06 -24.12
C THR A 1064 32.79 28.70 -22.87
N ILE A 1065 31.95 27.65 -22.93
CA ILE A 1065 31.10 27.19 -21.82
C ILE A 1065 31.97 26.60 -20.71
N VAL A 1066 32.94 25.76 -21.06
CA VAL A 1066 33.84 25.11 -20.08
C VAL A 1066 34.73 26.15 -19.40
N ASP A 1067 35.28 27.08 -20.17
CA ASP A 1067 36.14 28.14 -19.66
C ASP A 1067 35.35 29.13 -18.77
N GLN A 1068 34.07 29.39 -19.07
CA GLN A 1068 33.18 30.15 -18.18
C GLN A 1068 32.97 29.43 -16.83
N LEU A 1069 32.67 28.13 -16.85
CA LEU A 1069 32.50 27.34 -15.62
C LEU A 1069 33.79 27.28 -14.80
N ARG A 1070 34.95 27.17 -15.46
CA ARG A 1070 36.27 27.25 -14.81
C ARG A 1070 36.47 28.59 -14.10
N ARG A 1071 36.21 29.71 -14.80
CA ARG A 1071 36.32 31.08 -14.22
C ARG A 1071 35.32 31.37 -13.12
N GLN A 1072 34.10 30.82 -13.19
CA GLN A 1072 33.10 30.97 -12.11
C GLN A 1072 33.64 30.45 -10.78
N ARG A 1073 34.32 29.29 -10.80
CA ARG A 1073 34.97 28.75 -9.60
C ARG A 1073 36.12 29.63 -9.12
N ASP A 1074 36.98 30.11 -10.01
CA ASP A 1074 38.10 30.98 -9.61
C ASP A 1074 37.60 32.27 -8.95
N MET A 1075 36.52 32.87 -9.47
CA MET A 1075 35.86 34.04 -8.86
C MET A 1075 35.16 33.72 -7.53
N GLU A 1076 34.55 32.54 -7.40
CA GLU A 1076 33.94 32.09 -6.14
C GLU A 1076 34.99 31.80 -5.05
N GLU A 1077 36.12 31.19 -5.40
CA GLU A 1077 37.25 30.96 -4.49
C GLU A 1077 37.88 32.30 -4.04
N GLU A 1078 37.95 33.32 -4.91
CA GLU A 1078 38.38 34.69 -4.56
C GLU A 1078 37.37 35.46 -3.68
N LEU A 1079 36.06 35.19 -3.81
CA LEU A 1079 35.00 35.79 -2.99
C LEU A 1079 34.84 35.09 -1.63
N GLU A 1080 35.14 33.79 -1.54
CA GLU A 1080 35.12 33.03 -0.27
C GLU A 1080 36.19 33.51 0.73
N GLU A 1081 37.26 34.18 0.27
CA GLU A 1081 38.22 34.87 1.14
C GLU A 1081 37.67 36.18 1.75
N ASN A 1082 36.53 36.72 1.26
CA ASN A 1082 35.98 38.01 1.74
C ASN A 1082 34.48 38.04 2.08
N ASP A 1083 33.66 37.04 1.73
CA ASP A 1083 32.25 36.98 2.14
C ASP A 1083 31.71 35.53 2.11
N SER A 1084 31.48 34.93 3.29
CA SER A 1084 30.84 33.61 3.45
C SER A 1084 29.32 33.68 3.26
N SER A 1085 28.90 34.18 2.11
CA SER A 1085 27.49 34.34 1.73
C SER A 1085 26.97 33.04 1.12
N ASP A 1086 26.28 32.22 1.92
CA ASP A 1086 25.40 31.13 1.43
C ASP A 1086 24.32 31.71 0.50
N SER A 1087 24.62 31.77 -0.80
CA SER A 1087 23.65 32.08 -1.83
C SER A 1087 22.52 31.06 -1.80
N GLU A 1088 21.31 31.54 -2.03
CA GLU A 1088 20.10 30.71 -2.12
C GLU A 1088 20.22 29.86 -3.39
N ASP A 1089 20.82 28.67 -3.22
CA ASP A 1089 20.99 27.67 -4.26
C ASP A 1089 19.62 27.26 -4.83
N GLU A 1090 19.50 27.26 -6.16
CA GLU A 1090 18.28 27.06 -6.95
C GLU A 1090 17.73 25.62 -6.90
N THR A 1091 17.65 25.01 -5.71
CA THR A 1091 16.99 23.72 -5.49
C THR A 1091 15.47 23.84 -5.42
N GLU A 1092 14.86 24.96 -5.83
CA GLU A 1092 13.40 25.12 -5.85
C GLU A 1092 12.75 24.27 -6.97
N TRP A 1093 13.49 23.98 -8.05
CA TRP A 1093 13.00 23.21 -9.18
C TRP A 1093 13.04 21.68 -8.99
N GLN A 1094 13.72 21.17 -7.94
CA GLN A 1094 13.82 19.72 -7.69
C GLN A 1094 12.75 19.16 -6.74
N TYR A 1095 11.91 20.02 -6.14
CA TYR A 1095 10.88 19.60 -5.18
C TYR A 1095 9.44 19.92 -5.61
N ALA A 1096 9.23 20.30 -6.87
CA ALA A 1096 7.90 20.37 -7.44
C ALA A 1096 7.48 18.98 -7.96
N SER A 1097 6.68 18.26 -7.17
CA SER A 1097 5.92 17.11 -7.67
C SER A 1097 4.91 17.56 -8.74
N ASP A 1098 5.02 16.92 -9.90
CA ASP A 1098 3.98 16.61 -10.89
C ASP A 1098 3.06 17.75 -11.33
N CYS A 1099 3.56 18.77 -12.05
CA CYS A 1099 2.70 19.60 -12.91
C CYS A 1099 3.32 20.15 -14.20
N ASP A 1100 4.64 20.30 -14.35
CA ASP A 1100 5.24 20.90 -15.55
C ASP A 1100 5.78 19.85 -16.53
N GLU A 1101 4.91 19.38 -17.42
CA GLU A 1101 5.30 18.90 -18.75
C GLU A 1101 4.57 19.76 -19.78
N GLY A 1102 5.18 20.88 -20.14
CA GLY A 1102 4.80 21.71 -21.28
C GLY A 1102 6.07 22.06 -22.03
N SER A 1103 6.24 21.48 -23.22
CA SER A 1103 7.34 21.78 -24.14
C SER A 1103 7.36 23.28 -24.46
N ALA A 1104 8.41 23.98 -24.06
CA ALA A 1104 8.74 25.28 -24.63
C ALA A 1104 9.25 25.09 -26.06
N ILE A 1105 8.35 25.01 -27.03
CA ILE A 1105 8.67 25.31 -28.42
C ILE A 1105 8.94 26.82 -28.44
N ARG A 1106 10.15 27.20 -28.82
CA ARG A 1106 10.52 28.57 -29.17
C ARG A 1106 9.64 29.01 -30.33
N GLU A 1107 8.62 29.82 -30.07
CA GLU A 1107 8.01 30.65 -31.12
C GLU A 1107 9.03 31.73 -31.46
N ASN A 1108 9.67 31.57 -32.63
CA ASN A 1108 10.41 32.63 -33.28
C ASN A 1108 9.42 33.78 -33.55
N GLN A 1109 9.79 34.97 -33.09
CA GLN A 1109 9.17 36.21 -33.54
C GLN A 1109 9.59 36.43 -35.00
N ASP A 1110 8.72 36.05 -35.93
CA ASP A 1110 8.79 36.53 -37.31
C ASP A 1110 8.22 37.97 -37.30
N ASN A 1111 9.14 38.93 -37.39
CA ASN A 1111 8.85 40.25 -37.92
C ASN A 1111 8.50 40.07 -39.40
N GLU A 1112 7.34 40.53 -39.84
CA GLU A 1112 7.19 40.98 -41.22
C GLU A 1112 6.16 42.11 -41.26
N GLU A 1113 6.68 43.28 -41.59
CA GLU A 1113 5.97 44.51 -41.90
C GLU A 1113 5.24 44.34 -43.24
N ASP A 1114 4.00 44.81 -43.30
CA ASP A 1114 3.34 45.13 -44.56
C ASP A 1114 4.19 46.15 -45.36
N SER A 1115 4.63 45.81 -46.59
CA SER A 1115 4.20 46.55 -47.79
C SER A 1115 4.55 45.82 -49.11
N ASP A 1116 3.55 45.83 -50.01
CA ASP A 1116 3.61 45.71 -51.47
C ASP A 1116 3.97 44.32 -52.05
N GLY A 1117 3.18 43.67 -52.91
CA GLY A 1117 2.18 44.17 -53.86
C GLY A 1117 2.63 43.84 -55.29
N ASP A 1118 2.45 42.58 -55.72
CA ASP A 1118 2.01 42.13 -57.06
C ASP A 1118 2.14 40.60 -57.23
#